data_AF-A0A6H9SRU5-F1
#
_entry.id   AF-A0A6H9SRU5-F1
#
_cell.length_a   1.000
_cell.length_b   1.000
_cell.length_c   1.000
_cell.angle_alpha   90.00
_cell.angle_beta   90.00
_cell.angle_gamma   90.00
#
_symmetry.space_group_name_H-M   'P 1'
#
loop_
_entity.id
_entity.type
_entity.pdbx_description
1 polymer ?
#
loop_
_entity_poly.entity_id
_entity_poly.type
_entity_poly.pdbx_seq_one_letter_code
_entity_poly.pdbx_strand_id
1 'polypeptide(L)'
;MTINVVAVPNLSALRNIDHTQFGSVCVQGYYSVLDGGGGLYHYDATDTTSSDNGGTVIVANDGARWKLQIIGGFVAVEQFGAKGDGAADDTDAINRCLASFGLSGGTAVAARIYNVSTINVPQNCCLAGELQNPEQTLSGSAQNYYAWGSQIRLRSNGVINLARGASLDKLLIIRDGLSLPVTNDTQATVVVGQMAGVGVSVADAGCSITNTMLLGHGQAINVLANQSNTQGRFYMSNVRIDSKYGVYINGAYDLCRLYSVHCWPFLTVHASGVSGANLSRAGVAFSLENVDDWTQLVSCFSYGYGVAYQCSSTANIEFLACQADGPNVGMQTAFNIIGASTYTHMEGCMVNSYQTAVAINIAPIGGAGANWPEVRSVNGNYNCIGPCISVSSGQLRSVNDSFHSGSVGVAFGAGTLQGSSLSTPYFNNGVGTPWDFSSDAIKKIVSVVAPTFYGGAGSANPSQVLSDFNIVSQAGVAPGVGPAYQWSGPYSTYTGIYASVQARLVSGTAGNEASDLVFSGFRAGAMIDRLVLDHDGHLYPAIGGAYNCGSQKNPWLSVYVANGVINNSDEVYKTDFREIDDVLLDAFASIKPVQFRWKAGDDIRWRVGYRAQDLERALRERGADPALYSLWVRDEIVEDGQRTGRFIHGLDYDQLAVLREALERRRGTGMRS
;
A
#
# COMPACT_ATOMS: atom_id res chain seq x y z
N MET A 1 6.11 -9.23 78.18
CA MET A 1 6.24 -7.79 77.85
C MET A 1 4.96 -7.41 77.13
N THR A 2 4.11 -6.60 77.75
CA THR A 2 2.84 -6.18 77.16
C THR A 2 3.17 -5.19 76.05
N ILE A 3 2.79 -5.49 74.80
CA ILE A 3 3.01 -4.60 73.65
C ILE A 3 2.07 -3.40 73.83
N ASN A 4 2.57 -2.33 74.44
CA ASN A 4 1.86 -1.07 74.49
C ASN A 4 2.16 -0.32 73.19
N VAL A 5 1.10 0.02 72.45
CA VAL A 5 1.17 0.95 71.30
C VAL A 5 0.88 2.35 71.82
N VAL A 6 1.76 3.31 71.53
CA VAL A 6 1.55 4.73 71.86
C VAL A 6 1.41 5.55 70.58
N ALA A 7 0.63 6.63 70.62
CA ALA A 7 0.53 7.58 69.52
C ALA A 7 1.40 8.82 69.79
N VAL A 8 2.18 9.25 68.79
CA VAL A 8 3.00 10.47 68.85
C VAL A 8 2.66 11.40 67.68
N PRO A 9 2.76 12.73 67.85
CA PRO A 9 2.27 13.67 66.84
C PRO A 9 3.11 13.72 65.55
N ASN A 10 4.42 13.45 65.64
CA ASN A 10 5.33 13.56 64.52
C ASN A 10 6.64 12.75 64.69
N LEU A 11 7.49 12.73 63.67
CA LEU A 11 8.78 12.03 63.70
C LEU A 11 9.76 12.58 64.73
N SER A 12 9.71 13.88 65.01
CA SER A 12 10.55 14.49 66.06
C SER A 12 10.20 13.90 67.44
N ALA A 13 8.90 13.68 67.70
CA ALA A 13 8.46 13.00 68.92
C ALA A 13 8.86 11.52 68.95
N LEU A 14 8.79 10.79 67.82
CA LEU A 14 9.26 9.39 67.73
C LEU A 14 10.73 9.26 68.12
N ARG A 15 11.59 10.20 67.72
CA ARG A 15 13.03 10.19 68.06
C ARG A 15 13.32 10.32 69.55
N ASN A 16 12.34 10.75 70.35
CA ASN A 16 12.46 10.92 71.78
C ASN A 16 11.70 9.83 72.58
N ILE A 17 11.15 8.82 71.90
CA ILE A 17 10.47 7.70 72.56
C ILE A 17 11.50 6.73 73.16
N ASP A 18 11.27 6.35 74.41
CA ASP A 18 11.99 5.28 75.10
C ASP A 18 11.60 3.91 74.56
N HIS A 19 12.50 3.28 73.80
CA HIS A 19 12.27 1.96 73.19
C HIS A 19 12.07 0.82 74.20
N THR A 20 12.44 1.01 75.48
CA THR A 20 12.24 -0.03 76.51
C THR A 20 10.79 -0.14 76.96
N GLN A 21 9.98 0.90 76.71
CA GLN A 21 8.58 0.97 77.15
C GLN A 21 7.58 0.55 76.07
N PHE A 22 7.94 0.67 74.79
CA PHE A 22 7.04 0.45 73.66
C PHE A 22 7.70 -0.42 72.59
N GLY A 23 6.97 -1.41 72.08
CA GLY A 23 7.42 -2.22 70.92
C GLY A 23 6.98 -1.63 69.58
N SER A 24 5.94 -0.80 69.59
CA SER A 24 5.38 -0.17 68.40
C SER A 24 4.84 1.22 68.71
N VAL A 25 4.94 2.14 67.76
CA VAL A 25 4.53 3.55 67.90
C VAL A 25 3.73 3.96 66.67
N CYS A 26 2.53 4.50 66.88
CA CYS A 26 1.73 5.12 65.83
C CYS A 26 2.13 6.61 65.70
N VAL A 27 2.77 6.96 64.60
CA VAL A 27 3.13 8.34 64.28
C VAL A 27 2.00 8.98 63.47
N GLN A 28 1.51 10.14 63.91
CA GLN A 28 0.33 10.80 63.32
C GLN A 28 0.64 11.70 62.09
N GLY A 29 1.91 11.98 61.83
CA GLY A 29 2.40 12.80 60.71
C GLY A 29 3.93 12.89 60.65
N TYR A 30 4.50 13.50 59.62
CA TYR A 30 5.95 13.70 59.52
C TYR A 30 6.42 14.90 60.36
N TYR A 31 5.80 16.06 60.12
CA TYR A 31 6.01 17.33 60.81
C TYR A 31 4.88 17.63 61.81
N SER A 32 3.64 17.34 61.40
CA SER A 32 2.43 17.62 62.18
C SER A 32 1.34 16.60 61.92
N VAL A 33 0.46 16.41 62.88
CA VAL A 33 -0.71 15.52 62.78
C VAL A 33 -1.51 15.81 61.50
N LEU A 34 -1.89 14.76 60.77
CA LEU A 34 -2.67 14.80 59.51
C LEU A 34 -1.94 15.37 58.28
N ASP A 35 -0.61 15.51 58.31
CA ASP A 35 0.14 15.92 57.12
C ASP A 35 0.34 14.79 56.09
N GLY A 36 -0.06 13.55 56.40
CA GLY A 36 0.04 12.38 55.52
C GLY A 36 1.30 11.55 55.73
N GLY A 37 2.30 12.05 56.47
CA GLY A 37 3.56 11.34 56.70
C GLY A 37 3.58 10.42 57.93
N GLY A 38 2.40 10.10 58.46
CA GLY A 38 2.24 9.20 59.59
C GLY A 38 2.40 7.71 59.21
N GLY A 39 2.39 6.85 60.21
CA GLY A 39 2.53 5.40 60.02
C GLY A 39 2.74 4.65 61.33
N LEU A 40 2.62 3.33 61.27
CA LEU A 40 2.95 2.47 62.41
C LEU A 40 4.42 2.06 62.30
N TYR A 41 5.20 2.36 63.33
CA TYR A 41 6.61 2.02 63.43
C TYR A 41 6.83 0.93 64.47
N HIS A 42 7.69 -0.04 64.17
CA HIS A 42 8.07 -1.12 65.09
C HIS A 42 9.54 -0.98 65.47
N TYR A 43 9.85 -1.17 66.75
CA TYR A 43 11.23 -1.24 67.19
C TYR A 43 11.85 -2.58 66.73
N ASP A 44 12.98 -2.51 66.03
CA ASP A 44 13.77 -3.67 65.65
C ASP A 44 15.03 -3.76 66.52
N ALA A 45 14.99 -4.62 67.54
CA ALA A 45 16.11 -4.85 68.44
C ALA A 45 17.31 -5.54 67.77
N THR A 46 17.10 -6.16 66.60
CA THR A 46 18.18 -6.86 65.87
C THR A 46 18.98 -5.91 64.97
N ASP A 47 18.45 -4.72 64.70
CA ASP A 47 19.10 -3.72 63.85
C ASP A 47 19.83 -2.67 64.69
N THR A 48 21.16 -2.74 64.66
CA THR A 48 22.06 -1.80 65.33
C THR A 48 22.91 -0.97 64.36
N THR A 49 22.76 -1.19 63.05
CA THR A 49 23.70 -0.68 62.02
C THR A 49 23.02 0.18 60.96
N SER A 50 21.73 0.01 60.69
CA SER A 50 21.04 0.82 59.70
C SER A 50 21.12 2.29 60.06
N SER A 51 21.47 3.10 59.05
CA SER A 51 21.42 4.54 59.13
C SER A 51 19.99 5.03 59.12
N ASP A 52 19.78 6.20 59.74
CA ASP A 52 18.53 6.93 59.61
C ASP A 52 18.36 7.40 58.16
N ASN A 53 17.20 7.13 57.56
CA ASN A 53 16.89 7.63 56.22
C ASN A 53 15.77 8.68 56.23
N GLY A 54 15.29 9.05 57.42
CA GLY A 54 14.24 10.02 57.65
C GLY A 54 12.90 9.57 57.06
N GLY A 55 12.60 8.28 57.05
CA GLY A 55 11.31 7.76 56.60
C GLY A 55 11.06 6.34 57.08
N THR A 56 11.50 5.32 56.32
CA THR A 56 11.28 3.91 56.67
C THR A 56 12.15 3.41 57.82
N VAL A 57 13.28 4.08 58.11
CA VAL A 57 14.15 3.79 59.24
C VAL A 57 14.43 5.07 60.01
N ILE A 58 14.00 5.10 61.26
CA ILE A 58 14.19 6.23 62.17
C ILE A 58 15.04 5.76 63.34
N VAL A 59 16.22 6.35 63.49
CA VAL A 59 17.12 6.15 64.62
C VAL A 59 16.75 7.17 65.70
N ALA A 60 16.22 6.68 66.82
CA ALA A 60 15.91 7.50 67.98
C ALA A 60 17.18 7.97 68.70
N ASN A 61 17.04 8.97 69.57
CA ASN A 61 18.15 9.58 70.31
C ASN A 61 18.81 8.60 71.30
N ASP A 62 18.08 7.57 71.71
CA ASP A 62 18.58 6.45 72.52
C ASP A 62 19.24 5.33 71.68
N GLY A 63 19.32 5.50 70.36
CA GLY A 63 19.90 4.56 69.41
C GLY A 63 18.94 3.51 68.87
N ALA A 64 17.67 3.48 69.28
CA ALA A 64 16.70 2.51 68.78
C ALA A 64 16.37 2.71 67.30
N ARG A 65 16.20 1.61 66.54
CA ARG A 65 15.81 1.65 65.11
C ARG A 65 14.34 1.32 64.98
N TRP A 66 13.55 2.34 64.65
CA TRP A 66 12.13 2.23 64.38
C TRP A 66 11.91 2.01 62.87
N LYS A 67 11.25 0.91 62.51
CA LYS A 67 10.97 0.49 61.14
C LYS A 67 9.52 0.77 60.78
N LEU A 68 9.29 1.52 59.71
CA LEU A 68 7.93 1.75 59.20
C LEU A 68 7.31 0.42 58.76
N GLN A 69 6.08 0.16 59.17
CA GLN A 69 5.29 -0.94 58.66
C GLN A 69 4.81 -0.61 57.24
N ILE A 70 5.51 -1.16 56.25
CA ILE A 70 5.15 -1.04 54.83
C ILE A 70 4.05 -2.06 54.50
N ILE A 71 2.96 -1.60 53.90
CA ILE A 71 1.84 -2.44 53.47
C ILE A 71 1.86 -2.51 51.95
N GLY A 72 1.96 -3.72 51.39
CA GLY A 72 1.90 -3.95 49.93
C GLY A 72 3.04 -3.36 49.11
N GLY A 73 4.13 -2.90 49.75
CA GLY A 73 5.27 -2.26 49.05
C GLY A 73 5.04 -0.79 48.68
N PHE A 74 3.99 -0.16 49.23
CA PHE A 74 3.67 1.25 49.01
C PHE A 74 4.18 2.11 50.16
N VAL A 75 4.80 3.23 49.82
CA VAL A 75 5.25 4.25 50.79
C VAL A 75 4.83 5.61 50.27
N ALA A 76 4.09 6.36 51.09
CA ALA A 76 3.70 7.73 50.73
C ALA A 76 4.91 8.64 50.82
N VAL A 77 5.09 9.54 49.85
CA VAL A 77 6.26 10.44 49.83
C VAL A 77 6.27 11.41 51.02
N GLU A 78 5.11 11.67 51.62
CA GLU A 78 4.95 12.42 52.87
C GLU A 78 5.63 11.74 54.06
N GLN A 79 5.76 10.40 54.05
CA GLN A 79 6.49 9.65 55.10
C GLN A 79 8.00 9.90 55.05
N PHE A 80 8.50 10.57 54.00
CA PHE A 80 9.86 11.09 53.88
C PHE A 80 9.95 12.62 54.01
N GLY A 81 8.84 13.28 54.31
CA GLY A 81 8.77 14.72 54.56
C GLY A 81 8.40 15.56 53.34
N ALA A 82 7.89 14.94 52.26
CA ALA A 82 7.24 15.72 51.20
C ALA A 82 5.98 16.39 51.78
N LYS A 83 5.75 17.65 51.44
CA LYS A 83 4.57 18.39 51.88
C LYS A 83 3.40 18.19 50.93
N GLY A 84 3.67 18.19 49.62
CA GLY A 84 2.62 18.06 48.61
C GLY A 84 1.65 19.25 48.59
N ASP A 85 2.12 20.44 48.98
CA ASP A 85 1.33 21.68 49.05
C ASP A 85 1.40 22.53 47.76
N GLY A 86 2.15 22.04 46.76
CA GLY A 86 2.38 22.72 45.48
C GLY A 86 3.28 23.95 45.54
N ALA A 87 3.87 24.26 46.70
CA ALA A 87 4.75 25.41 46.91
C ALA A 87 6.15 25.00 47.38
N ALA A 88 6.23 24.15 48.41
CA ALA A 88 7.49 23.68 48.96
C ALA A 88 8.25 22.79 47.98
N ASP A 89 9.57 22.82 48.07
CA ASP A 89 10.43 21.96 47.27
C ASP A 89 10.43 20.53 47.84
N ASP A 90 9.74 19.62 47.18
CA ASP A 90 9.58 18.23 47.61
C ASP A 90 10.64 17.28 47.00
N THR A 91 11.62 17.84 46.27
CA THR A 91 12.58 17.06 45.47
C THR A 91 13.40 16.08 46.31
N ASP A 92 13.95 16.51 47.45
CA ASP A 92 14.79 15.66 48.28
C ASP A 92 13.98 14.54 48.95
N ALA A 93 12.80 14.87 49.49
CA ALA A 93 11.95 13.90 50.16
C ALA A 93 11.50 12.78 49.21
N ILE A 94 11.09 13.12 47.99
CA ILE A 94 10.67 12.13 46.99
C ILE A 94 11.85 11.24 46.56
N ASN A 95 13.03 11.82 46.31
CA ASN A 95 14.22 11.04 45.95
C ASN A 95 14.68 10.13 47.10
N ARG A 96 14.62 10.58 48.36
CA ARG A 96 14.91 9.72 49.52
C ARG A 96 13.91 8.59 49.68
N CYS A 97 12.62 8.84 49.44
CA CYS A 97 11.59 7.81 49.44
C CYS A 97 11.90 6.73 48.40
N LEU A 98 12.12 7.14 47.15
CA LEU A 98 12.46 6.24 46.05
C LEU A 98 13.76 5.46 46.31
N ALA A 99 14.79 6.09 46.85
CA ALA A 99 16.06 5.43 47.17
C ALA A 99 15.93 4.39 48.30
N SER A 100 14.93 4.54 49.18
CA SER A 100 14.76 3.66 50.35
C SER A 100 14.38 2.21 50.01
N PHE A 101 13.85 1.97 48.81
CA PHE A 101 13.47 0.63 48.35
C PHE A 101 14.68 -0.25 47.99
N GLY A 102 15.81 0.36 47.61
CA GLY A 102 17.00 -0.36 47.16
C GLY A 102 16.70 -1.34 46.02
N LEU A 103 17.35 -2.50 46.03
CA LEU A 103 17.16 -3.54 45.00
C LEU A 103 15.83 -4.29 45.11
N SER A 104 15.13 -4.17 46.23
CA SER A 104 13.85 -4.84 46.46
C SER A 104 12.72 -4.24 45.61
N GLY A 105 12.90 -3.02 45.12
CA GLY A 105 11.85 -2.27 44.44
C GLY A 105 10.71 -1.86 45.38
N GLY A 106 9.74 -1.14 44.83
CA GLY A 106 8.63 -0.60 45.60
C GLY A 106 7.96 0.57 44.88
N THR A 107 6.90 1.10 45.48
CA THR A 107 6.13 2.21 44.91
C THR A 107 6.11 3.40 45.86
N ALA A 108 6.70 4.51 45.43
CA ALA A 108 6.52 5.81 46.06
C ALA A 108 5.19 6.40 45.61
N VAL A 109 4.25 6.58 46.54
CA VAL A 109 2.92 7.13 46.26
C VAL A 109 2.95 8.64 46.42
N ALA A 110 2.67 9.35 45.33
CA ALA A 110 2.64 10.80 45.21
C ALA A 110 1.22 11.23 44.78
N ALA A 111 0.30 11.31 45.75
CA ALA A 111 -1.13 11.58 45.51
C ALA A 111 -1.52 13.07 45.53
N ARG A 112 -0.64 13.96 46.03
CA ARG A 112 -0.87 15.42 46.14
C ARG A 112 -0.19 16.20 45.02
N ILE A 113 0.14 17.47 45.26
CA ILE A 113 0.78 18.38 44.29
C ILE A 113 2.21 18.66 44.76
N TYR A 114 3.20 18.17 44.04
CA TYR A 114 4.61 18.26 44.46
C TYR A 114 5.38 19.17 43.51
N ASN A 115 5.96 20.24 44.05
CA ASN A 115 6.84 21.13 43.30
C ASN A 115 8.27 20.60 43.36
N VAL A 116 8.82 20.18 42.22
CA VAL A 116 10.07 19.41 42.17
C VAL A 116 11.00 19.88 41.06
N SER A 117 12.29 19.58 41.18
CA SER A 117 13.25 19.66 40.07
C SER A 117 13.51 18.27 39.48
N THR A 118 14.64 17.66 39.77
CA THR A 118 15.00 16.34 39.22
C THR A 118 14.57 15.21 40.15
N ILE A 119 13.76 14.29 39.63
CA ILE A 119 13.38 13.05 40.33
C ILE A 119 14.07 11.88 39.63
N ASN A 120 14.79 11.06 40.39
CA ASN A 120 15.44 9.86 39.88
C ASN A 120 14.67 8.65 40.40
N VAL A 121 13.99 7.93 39.50
CA VAL A 121 13.29 6.68 39.83
C VAL A 121 14.29 5.53 39.66
N PRO A 122 14.73 4.88 40.76
CA PRO A 122 15.74 3.84 40.70
C PRO A 122 15.24 2.58 40.00
N GLN A 123 16.17 1.66 39.78
CA GLN A 123 15.85 0.37 39.18
C GLN A 123 14.74 -0.35 39.96
N ASN A 124 13.80 -0.96 39.23
CA ASN A 124 12.66 -1.72 39.77
C ASN A 124 11.73 -0.91 40.71
N CYS A 125 11.82 0.42 40.71
CA CYS A 125 10.97 1.28 41.52
C CYS A 125 9.90 1.97 40.68
N CYS A 126 8.77 2.29 41.30
CA CYS A 126 7.67 3.03 40.71
C CYS A 126 7.45 4.36 41.44
N LEU A 127 7.26 5.44 40.71
CA LEU A 127 6.60 6.64 41.22
C LEU A 127 5.16 6.61 40.72
N ALA A 128 4.20 6.54 41.64
CA ALA A 128 2.79 6.38 41.29
C ALA A 128 1.93 7.46 41.95
N GLY A 129 0.92 7.92 41.22
CA GLY A 129 -0.17 8.71 41.77
C GLY A 129 -1.46 7.88 41.92
N GLU A 130 -2.58 8.57 41.99
CA GLU A 130 -3.91 7.99 42.15
C GLU A 130 -4.89 8.38 41.02
N LEU A 131 -4.42 9.08 39.97
CA LEU A 131 -5.25 9.40 38.81
C LEU A 131 -5.80 8.12 38.16
N GLN A 132 -7.12 8.06 37.96
CA GLN A 132 -7.77 6.87 37.42
C GLN A 132 -7.72 6.82 35.88
N ASN A 133 -8.03 7.95 35.24
CA ASN A 133 -7.99 8.08 33.78
C ASN A 133 -7.66 9.53 33.41
N PRO A 134 -6.41 9.83 32.99
CA PRO A 134 -6.07 11.17 32.57
C PRO A 134 -6.80 11.54 31.27
N GLU A 135 -7.46 12.70 31.26
CA GLU A 135 -8.26 13.15 30.12
C GLU A 135 -8.33 14.69 30.05
N GLN A 136 -8.91 15.23 29.00
CA GLN A 136 -9.18 16.65 28.84
C GLN A 136 -9.94 17.26 30.03
N THR A 137 -9.55 18.46 30.44
CA THR A 137 -10.35 19.28 31.38
C THR A 137 -11.71 19.68 30.79
N LEU A 138 -12.69 19.97 31.64
CA LEU A 138 -14.06 20.29 31.24
C LEU A 138 -14.15 21.64 30.51
N SER A 139 -14.79 21.67 29.34
CA SER A 139 -15.06 22.89 28.56
C SER A 139 -15.89 23.91 29.36
N GLY A 140 -15.55 25.20 29.23
CA GLY A 140 -16.32 26.31 29.82
C GLY A 140 -16.22 26.45 31.34
N SER A 141 -15.41 25.61 32.00
CA SER A 141 -15.14 25.71 33.43
C SER A 141 -13.81 26.44 33.67
N ALA A 142 -13.69 27.17 34.78
CA ALA A 142 -12.41 27.72 35.26
C ALA A 142 -11.45 26.63 35.79
N GLN A 143 -11.61 25.37 35.35
CA GLN A 143 -10.80 24.23 35.77
C GLN A 143 -9.38 24.37 35.23
N ASN A 144 -8.42 24.28 36.14
CA ASN A 144 -7.01 24.47 35.88
C ASN A 144 -6.28 23.18 36.19
N TYR A 145 -5.45 22.68 35.27
CA TYR A 145 -4.62 21.49 35.51
C TYR A 145 -3.74 21.64 36.75
N TYR A 146 -3.35 22.84 37.16
CA TYR A 146 -2.61 23.06 38.43
C TYR A 146 -3.40 22.74 39.70
N ALA A 147 -4.72 22.59 39.62
CA ALA A 147 -5.55 22.20 40.76
C ALA A 147 -5.72 20.67 40.87
N TRP A 148 -5.18 19.90 39.92
CA TRP A 148 -5.31 18.43 39.91
C TRP A 148 -4.30 17.80 40.88
N GLY A 149 -4.74 16.77 41.60
CA GLY A 149 -3.87 15.95 42.46
C GLY A 149 -3.01 14.98 41.67
N SER A 150 -2.22 14.16 42.38
CA SER A 150 -1.24 13.23 41.82
C SER A 150 -0.28 13.90 40.83
N GLN A 151 0.11 15.12 41.16
CA GLN A 151 0.77 16.05 40.27
C GLN A 151 2.25 16.17 40.62
N ILE A 152 3.10 15.86 39.64
CA ILE A 152 4.52 16.22 39.65
C ILE A 152 4.66 17.50 38.84
N ARG A 153 4.77 18.62 39.55
CA ARG A 153 4.97 19.95 38.97
C ARG A 153 6.47 20.17 38.80
N LEU A 154 6.96 19.94 37.58
CA LEU A 154 8.37 20.05 37.23
C LEU A 154 8.74 21.52 37.00
N ARG A 155 9.66 22.03 37.83
CA ARG A 155 10.27 23.36 37.66
C ARG A 155 11.04 23.46 36.34
N SER A 156 11.47 24.67 36.00
CA SER A 156 12.08 24.98 34.70
C SER A 156 13.31 24.12 34.33
N ASN A 157 14.06 23.63 35.31
CA ASN A 157 15.23 22.73 35.19
C ASN A 157 14.94 21.28 35.62
N GLY A 158 13.68 20.93 35.88
CA GLY A 158 13.28 19.61 36.34
C GLY A 158 13.15 18.59 35.21
N VAL A 159 13.42 17.34 35.53
CA VAL A 159 13.23 16.17 34.67
C VAL A 159 13.03 14.93 35.55
N ILE A 160 12.20 13.99 35.12
CA ILE A 160 12.12 12.68 35.74
C ILE A 160 13.02 11.71 34.99
N ASN A 161 14.01 11.12 35.67
CA ASN A 161 14.91 10.13 35.10
C ASN A 161 14.47 8.73 35.50
N LEU A 162 14.27 7.85 34.52
CA LEU A 162 13.96 6.45 34.74
C LEU A 162 15.22 5.60 34.56
N ALA A 163 15.59 4.87 35.61
CA ALA A 163 16.59 3.81 35.56
C ALA A 163 15.95 2.50 35.06
N ARG A 164 16.78 1.48 34.81
CA ARG A 164 16.34 0.19 34.26
C ARG A 164 15.14 -0.40 35.00
N GLY A 165 14.07 -0.75 34.28
CA GLY A 165 12.88 -1.35 34.90
C GLY A 165 12.08 -0.40 35.81
N ALA A 166 12.39 0.90 35.83
CA ALA A 166 11.62 1.88 36.58
C ALA A 166 10.30 2.19 35.89
N SER A 167 9.29 2.61 36.67
CA SER A 167 7.96 2.90 36.15
C SER A 167 7.34 4.18 36.68
N LEU A 168 6.44 4.75 35.88
CA LEU A 168 5.53 5.83 36.26
C LEU A 168 4.09 5.35 36.06
N ASP A 169 3.21 5.58 37.03
CA ASP A 169 1.79 5.21 36.91
C ASP A 169 0.88 6.28 37.50
N LYS A 170 -0.24 6.61 36.83
CA LYS A 170 -1.32 7.44 37.42
C LYS A 170 -0.90 8.84 37.86
N LEU A 171 0.00 9.48 37.12
CA LEU A 171 0.51 10.82 37.43
C LEU A 171 0.05 11.88 36.42
N LEU A 172 -0.06 13.12 36.89
CA LEU A 172 -0.03 14.32 36.07
C LEU A 172 1.35 14.95 36.19
N ILE A 173 2.14 14.88 35.13
CA ILE A 173 3.43 15.53 35.02
C ILE A 173 3.22 16.82 34.25
N ILE A 174 3.47 17.96 34.88
CA ILE A 174 3.19 19.26 34.28
C ILE A 174 4.37 20.20 34.50
N ARG A 175 4.72 20.96 33.47
CA ARG A 175 5.70 22.04 33.60
C ARG A 175 5.14 23.15 34.49
N ASP A 176 5.94 23.61 35.45
CA ASP A 176 5.64 24.79 36.25
C ASP A 176 5.75 26.10 35.45
N GLY A 177 4.96 27.12 35.83
CA GLY A 177 5.01 28.46 35.23
C GLY A 177 4.20 28.65 33.93
N LEU A 178 3.43 27.66 33.47
CA LEU A 178 2.43 27.83 32.41
C LEU A 178 1.32 28.82 32.83
N SER A 179 0.85 29.65 31.90
CA SER A 179 -0.23 30.62 32.11
C SER A 179 -1.62 29.96 31.98
N LEU A 180 -1.99 29.11 32.95
CA LEU A 180 -3.27 28.38 32.99
C LEU A 180 -4.30 29.02 33.94
N PRO A 181 -5.61 28.88 33.68
CA PRO A 181 -6.22 28.15 32.56
C PRO A 181 -6.23 28.96 31.25
N VAL A 182 -6.28 28.26 30.12
CA VAL A 182 -6.51 28.88 28.80
C VAL A 182 -8.01 29.15 28.65
N THR A 183 -8.39 30.39 28.36
CA THR A 183 -9.81 30.77 28.15
C THR A 183 -10.08 31.41 26.79
N ASN A 184 -9.03 31.77 26.06
CA ASN A 184 -9.10 32.40 24.75
C ASN A 184 -7.83 32.12 23.93
N ASP A 185 -7.88 32.49 22.64
CA ASP A 185 -6.80 32.24 21.68
C ASP A 185 -5.48 32.94 22.06
N THR A 186 -5.51 34.17 22.57
CA THR A 186 -4.30 34.90 23.00
C THR A 186 -3.58 34.18 24.14
N GLN A 187 -4.32 33.66 25.11
CA GLN A 187 -3.74 32.84 26.19
C GLN A 187 -3.22 31.51 25.68
N ALA A 188 -3.89 30.90 24.69
CA ALA A 188 -3.41 29.67 24.06
C ALA A 188 -2.04 29.90 23.40
N THR A 189 -1.85 31.01 22.69
CA THR A 189 -0.54 31.40 22.12
C THR A 189 0.54 31.53 23.19
N VAL A 190 0.23 32.14 24.34
CA VAL A 190 1.18 32.28 25.46
C VAL A 190 1.58 30.90 26.00
N VAL A 191 0.62 30.03 26.28
CA VAL A 191 0.89 28.69 26.85
C VAL A 191 1.68 27.81 25.88
N VAL A 192 1.35 27.82 24.59
CA VAL A 192 2.13 27.10 23.56
C VAL A 192 3.57 27.63 23.50
N GLY A 193 3.76 28.95 23.65
CA GLY A 193 5.09 29.58 23.71
C GLY A 193 5.91 29.24 24.97
N GLN A 194 5.26 28.78 26.04
CA GLN A 194 5.92 28.42 27.31
C GLN A 194 6.41 26.96 27.35
N MET A 195 6.08 26.16 26.34
CA MET A 195 6.49 24.75 26.24
C MET A 195 8.02 24.62 26.11
N ALA A 196 8.67 24.09 27.15
CA ALA A 196 10.13 23.95 27.19
C ALA A 196 10.58 22.82 28.13
N GLY A 197 11.86 22.44 28.03
CA GLY A 197 12.47 21.37 28.83
C GLY A 197 12.01 19.97 28.43
N VAL A 198 12.45 18.98 29.20
CA VAL A 198 12.12 17.56 29.03
C VAL A 198 11.26 17.12 30.22
N GLY A 199 10.14 16.43 29.96
CA GLY A 199 9.30 15.88 31.03
C GLY A 199 9.95 14.64 31.66
N VAL A 200 10.13 13.59 30.85
CA VAL A 200 10.70 12.32 31.27
C VAL A 200 11.88 11.93 30.38
N SER A 201 12.97 11.52 31.01
CA SER A 201 14.16 10.98 30.35
C SER A 201 14.31 9.49 30.71
N VAL A 202 14.51 8.67 29.69
CA VAL A 202 14.68 7.21 29.83
C VAL A 202 16.06 6.84 29.33
N ALA A 203 16.96 6.50 30.26
CA ALA A 203 18.37 6.24 29.95
C ALA A 203 18.70 4.74 29.82
N ASP A 204 17.77 3.85 30.18
CA ASP A 204 18.00 2.41 30.23
C ASP A 204 16.71 1.62 29.89
N ALA A 205 16.86 0.32 29.65
CA ALA A 205 15.82 -0.54 29.13
C ALA A 205 14.71 -0.90 30.14
N GLY A 206 13.59 -1.38 29.60
CA GLY A 206 12.51 -1.99 30.39
C GLY A 206 11.70 -0.99 31.21
N CYS A 207 11.87 0.30 30.99
CA CYS A 207 11.09 1.33 31.67
C CYS A 207 9.64 1.34 31.17
N SER A 208 8.70 1.69 32.05
CA SER A 208 7.28 1.76 31.68
C SER A 208 6.59 3.05 32.15
N ILE A 209 5.64 3.55 31.36
CA ILE A 209 4.81 4.69 31.71
C ILE A 209 3.35 4.33 31.42
N THR A 210 2.51 4.34 32.45
CA THR A 210 1.09 3.94 32.34
C THR A 210 0.16 4.98 32.95
N ASN A 211 -1.04 5.15 32.38
CA ASN A 211 -2.11 5.99 32.92
C ASN A 211 -1.67 7.39 33.32
N THR A 212 -0.76 8.00 32.56
CA THR A 212 -0.05 9.22 32.94
C THR A 212 -0.32 10.33 31.92
N MET A 213 -0.37 11.57 32.37
CA MET A 213 -0.50 12.75 31.52
C MET A 213 0.74 13.64 31.62
N LEU A 214 1.25 14.14 30.50
CA LEU A 214 2.42 15.01 30.40
C LEU A 214 2.06 16.31 29.68
N LEU A 215 2.15 17.46 30.36
CA LEU A 215 1.69 18.74 29.83
C LEU A 215 2.74 19.85 29.88
N GLY A 216 2.87 20.57 28.78
CA GLY A 216 3.59 21.84 28.70
C GLY A 216 5.11 21.71 28.56
N HIS A 217 5.61 20.53 28.19
CA HIS A 217 7.04 20.30 28.00
C HIS A 217 7.48 20.62 26.57
N GLY A 218 8.78 20.89 26.38
CA GLY A 218 9.38 20.99 25.06
C GLY A 218 9.42 19.62 24.40
N GLN A 219 10.02 18.64 25.07
CA GLN A 219 9.95 17.22 24.75
C GLN A 219 9.23 16.51 25.89
N ALA A 220 8.13 15.79 25.64
CA ALA A 220 7.43 15.09 26.72
C ALA A 220 8.23 13.90 27.23
N ILE A 221 8.64 13.02 26.31
CA ILE A 221 9.39 11.80 26.62
C ILE A 221 10.63 11.73 25.72
N ASN A 222 11.77 11.47 26.33
CA ASN A 222 13.07 11.36 25.67
C ASN A 222 13.74 10.04 26.04
N VAL A 223 13.62 9.02 25.18
CA VAL A 223 14.30 7.73 25.33
C VAL A 223 15.64 7.81 24.60
N LEU A 224 16.72 7.83 25.38
CA LEU A 224 18.07 8.13 24.91
C LEU A 224 18.78 6.86 24.46
N ALA A 225 19.58 6.96 23.39
CA ALA A 225 20.51 5.89 23.05
C ALA A 225 21.49 5.67 24.21
N ASN A 226 21.74 4.41 24.58
CA ASN A 226 22.73 4.08 25.60
C ASN A 226 23.97 3.42 24.96
N GLN A 227 25.14 3.64 25.57
CA GLN A 227 26.42 3.17 25.04
C GLN A 227 26.57 1.63 25.08
N SER A 228 25.64 0.93 25.73
CA SER A 228 25.71 -0.51 25.98
C SER A 228 24.82 -1.35 25.06
N ASN A 229 24.16 -0.74 24.06
CA ASN A 229 23.17 -1.40 23.19
C ASN A 229 22.08 -2.16 23.96
N THR A 230 21.81 -1.75 25.21
CA THR A 230 20.77 -2.37 26.02
C THR A 230 19.46 -1.63 25.92
N GLN A 231 19.43 -0.48 25.24
CA GLN A 231 18.22 0.34 25.12
C GLN A 231 17.16 -0.39 24.29
N GLY A 232 15.93 -0.42 24.81
CA GLY A 232 14.81 -1.17 24.25
C GLY A 232 13.82 -1.61 25.33
N ARG A 233 12.78 -2.36 24.95
CA ARG A 233 11.73 -2.82 25.88
C ARG A 233 11.01 -1.69 26.62
N PHE A 234 11.04 -0.47 26.05
CA PHE A 234 10.29 0.64 26.57
C PHE A 234 8.80 0.42 26.34
N TYR A 235 7.99 0.62 27.38
CA TYR A 235 6.57 0.34 27.35
C TYR A 235 5.75 1.58 27.73
N MET A 236 4.72 1.89 26.95
CA MET A 236 3.74 2.91 27.30
C MET A 236 2.32 2.43 27.09
N SER A 237 1.43 2.76 28.01
CA SER A 237 0.00 2.46 27.86
C SER A 237 -0.90 3.53 28.46
N ASN A 238 -1.91 3.96 27.71
CA ASN A 238 -2.88 4.96 28.17
C ASN A 238 -2.22 6.27 28.66
N VAL A 239 -1.40 6.87 27.80
CA VAL A 239 -0.66 8.11 28.12
C VAL A 239 -1.21 9.28 27.31
N ARG A 240 -1.33 10.45 27.94
CA ARG A 240 -1.82 11.70 27.33
C ARG A 240 -0.72 12.75 27.30
N ILE A 241 -0.47 13.36 26.16
CA ILE A 241 0.66 14.26 25.95
C ILE A 241 0.20 15.53 25.26
N ASP A 242 0.57 16.68 25.82
CA ASP A 242 0.55 17.98 25.14
C ASP A 242 1.89 18.68 25.32
N SER A 243 2.70 18.67 24.27
CA SER A 243 4.07 19.19 24.25
C SER A 243 4.46 19.64 22.84
N LYS A 244 5.57 20.39 22.71
CA LYS A 244 6.08 20.77 21.38
C LYS A 244 6.55 19.55 20.56
N TYR A 245 7.21 18.61 21.22
CA TYR A 245 7.61 17.29 20.71
C TYR A 245 7.10 16.22 21.67
N GLY A 246 6.45 15.18 21.15
CA GLY A 246 5.79 14.16 21.97
C GLY A 246 6.76 13.11 22.51
N VAL A 247 6.71 11.92 21.93
CA VAL A 247 7.57 10.78 22.28
C VAL A 247 8.74 10.71 21.31
N TYR A 248 9.95 10.70 21.85
CA TYR A 248 11.19 10.48 21.09
C TYR A 248 11.86 9.19 21.57
N ILE A 249 12.11 8.27 20.64
CA ILE A 249 12.82 7.01 20.89
C ILE A 249 14.02 6.92 19.95
N ASN A 250 15.21 6.87 20.53
CA ASN A 250 16.45 6.75 19.77
C ASN A 250 17.35 5.63 20.29
N GLY A 251 17.92 4.87 19.36
CA GLY A 251 18.91 3.83 19.64
C GLY A 251 18.34 2.63 20.39
N ALA A 252 17.04 2.35 20.21
CA ALA A 252 16.39 1.16 20.76
C ALA A 252 16.49 0.02 19.75
N TYR A 253 17.32 -0.99 20.03
CA TYR A 253 17.54 -2.14 19.14
C TYR A 253 16.77 -3.38 19.59
N ASP A 254 15.95 -3.25 20.63
CA ASP A 254 15.08 -4.30 21.16
C ASP A 254 13.67 -3.71 21.35
N LEU A 255 12.66 -4.57 21.28
CA LEU A 255 11.28 -4.21 20.96
C LEU A 255 10.65 -3.22 21.94
N CYS A 256 10.16 -2.08 21.44
CA CYS A 256 9.38 -1.10 22.20
C CYS A 256 7.87 -1.21 21.89
N ARG A 257 7.02 -0.87 22.86
CA ARG A 257 5.56 -1.03 22.75
C ARG A 257 4.81 0.17 23.28
N LEU A 258 4.04 0.83 22.42
CA LEU A 258 3.20 1.96 22.79
C LEU A 258 1.74 1.63 22.45
N TYR A 259 0.87 1.68 23.46
CA TYR A 259 -0.55 1.36 23.34
C TYR A 259 -1.40 2.56 23.76
N SER A 260 -2.29 3.03 22.89
CA SER A 260 -3.23 4.10 23.22
C SER A 260 -2.57 5.36 23.79
N VAL A 261 -1.46 5.78 23.18
CA VAL A 261 -0.76 7.02 23.52
C VAL A 261 -1.31 8.16 22.65
N HIS A 262 -1.75 9.24 23.28
CA HIS A 262 -2.38 10.36 22.59
C HIS A 262 -1.51 11.61 22.72
N CYS A 263 -1.00 12.10 21.59
CA CYS A 263 -0.37 13.41 21.47
C CYS A 263 -1.43 14.39 20.94
N TRP A 264 -2.03 15.17 21.83
CA TRP A 264 -3.21 15.99 21.58
C TRP A 264 -3.10 17.34 22.30
N PRO A 265 -3.67 18.44 21.77
CA PRO A 265 -3.56 19.77 22.38
C PRO A 265 -4.42 19.96 23.66
N PHE A 266 -4.28 19.09 24.67
CA PHE A 266 -5.04 19.08 25.93
C PHE A 266 -5.07 20.44 26.67
N LEU A 267 -3.99 21.23 26.58
CA LEU A 267 -3.87 22.54 27.21
C LEU A 267 -4.68 23.63 26.50
N THR A 268 -5.06 23.45 25.23
CA THR A 268 -5.68 24.52 24.44
C THR A 268 -7.05 24.15 23.88
N VAL A 269 -7.30 22.89 23.53
CA VAL A 269 -8.51 22.45 22.81
C VAL A 269 -9.81 22.53 23.62
N HIS A 270 -9.73 22.58 24.95
CA HIS A 270 -10.91 22.73 25.81
C HIS A 270 -11.51 24.15 25.79
N ALA A 271 -10.73 25.14 25.37
CA ALA A 271 -11.14 26.54 25.36
C ALA A 271 -11.87 26.89 24.05
N SER A 272 -13.00 27.57 24.19
CA SER A 272 -13.79 28.07 23.06
C SER A 272 -13.00 29.11 22.25
N GLY A 273 -13.10 29.04 20.92
CA GLY A 273 -12.55 30.05 20.03
C GLY A 273 -11.03 30.01 19.83
N VAL A 274 -10.37 28.92 20.24
CA VAL A 274 -8.94 28.70 19.94
C VAL A 274 -8.76 28.38 18.45
N SER A 275 -7.84 29.08 17.82
CA SER A 275 -7.51 28.96 16.39
C SER A 275 -6.76 27.66 16.08
N GLY A 276 -6.84 27.22 14.81
CA GLY A 276 -6.09 26.06 14.33
C GLY A 276 -4.58 26.16 14.55
N ALA A 277 -4.02 27.37 14.51
CA ALA A 277 -2.60 27.60 14.81
C ALA A 277 -2.24 27.21 16.26
N ASN A 278 -3.07 27.58 17.24
CA ASN A 278 -2.85 27.24 18.65
C ASN A 278 -3.31 25.82 19.03
N LEU A 279 -4.07 25.15 18.17
CA LEU A 279 -4.33 23.71 18.25
C LEU A 279 -3.22 22.86 17.60
N SER A 280 -2.26 23.50 16.91
CA SER A 280 -1.14 22.82 16.27
C SER A 280 0.13 22.79 17.11
N ARG A 281 1.02 21.82 16.86
CA ARG A 281 2.37 21.73 17.42
C ARG A 281 3.33 21.53 16.26
N ALA A 282 4.27 22.45 16.06
CA ALA A 282 5.17 22.39 14.89
C ALA A 282 6.14 21.19 14.91
N GLY A 283 6.31 20.51 16.04
CA GLY A 283 7.20 19.37 16.19
C GLY A 283 6.61 18.03 15.73
N VAL A 284 7.21 16.96 16.24
CA VAL A 284 6.87 15.57 15.92
C VAL A 284 6.15 14.94 17.12
N ALA A 285 5.01 14.28 16.91
CA ALA A 285 4.30 13.59 17.98
C ALA A 285 4.98 12.28 18.42
N PHE A 286 5.38 11.45 17.46
CA PHE A 286 6.11 10.21 17.70
C PHE A 286 7.32 10.17 16.76
N SER A 287 8.53 10.18 17.32
CA SER A 287 9.77 10.08 16.55
C SER A 287 10.53 8.83 16.95
N LEU A 288 10.77 7.96 15.98
CA LEU A 288 11.61 6.77 16.10
C LEU A 288 12.86 6.99 15.24
N GLU A 289 14.04 6.95 15.86
CA GLU A 289 15.31 7.19 15.18
C GLU A 289 16.33 6.11 15.52
N ASN A 290 16.98 5.50 14.53
CA ASN A 290 17.94 4.41 14.75
C ASN A 290 17.35 3.29 15.64
N VAL A 291 16.10 2.92 15.37
CA VAL A 291 15.35 1.88 16.09
C VAL A 291 15.34 0.60 15.27
N ASP A 292 15.54 -0.54 15.91
CA ASP A 292 15.50 -1.86 15.31
C ASP A 292 14.65 -2.81 16.19
N ASP A 293 14.28 -3.97 15.63
CA ASP A 293 13.45 -5.03 16.23
C ASP A 293 12.00 -4.66 16.61
N TRP A 294 11.06 -4.96 15.70
CA TRP A 294 9.59 -5.06 15.89
C TRP A 294 8.98 -4.09 16.90
N THR A 295 9.38 -2.81 16.84
CA THR A 295 8.77 -1.77 17.68
C THR A 295 7.37 -1.47 17.17
N GLN A 296 6.39 -1.53 18.08
CA GLN A 296 4.96 -1.45 17.78
C GLN A 296 4.31 -0.22 18.41
N LEU A 297 3.56 0.51 17.59
CA LEU A 297 2.61 1.52 18.02
C LEU A 297 1.20 1.05 17.66
N VAL A 298 0.32 0.93 18.66
CA VAL A 298 -1.02 0.40 18.48
C VAL A 298 -2.06 1.34 19.05
N SER A 299 -3.02 1.75 18.22
CA SER A 299 -4.08 2.70 18.61
C SER A 299 -3.55 4.01 19.18
N CYS A 300 -2.36 4.43 18.74
CA CYS A 300 -1.79 5.73 19.09
C CYS A 300 -2.44 6.82 18.23
N PHE A 301 -2.62 8.01 18.81
CA PHE A 301 -3.28 9.13 18.14
C PHE A 301 -2.42 10.39 18.18
N SER A 302 -2.36 11.10 17.05
CA SER A 302 -1.77 12.43 16.94
C SER A 302 -2.79 13.43 16.42
N TYR A 303 -2.91 14.59 17.07
CA TYR A 303 -3.67 15.72 16.54
C TYR A 303 -2.84 16.99 16.47
N GLY A 304 -2.83 17.62 15.30
CA GLY A 304 -2.27 18.96 15.12
C GLY A 304 -0.74 19.02 15.08
N TYR A 305 -0.03 17.89 15.12
CA TYR A 305 1.42 17.90 14.99
C TYR A 305 1.86 18.08 13.54
N GLY A 306 2.93 18.86 13.32
CA GLY A 306 3.54 19.07 12.01
C GLY A 306 3.92 17.75 11.34
N VAL A 307 4.46 16.81 12.13
CA VAL A 307 4.61 15.40 11.79
C VAL A 307 4.00 14.51 12.87
N ALA A 308 3.12 13.58 12.49
CA ALA A 308 2.52 12.67 13.49
C ALA A 308 3.48 11.54 13.89
N TYR A 309 3.99 10.81 12.92
CA TYR A 309 4.87 9.66 13.10
C TYR A 309 6.09 9.82 12.20
N GLN A 310 7.28 9.81 12.79
CA GLN A 310 8.55 9.83 12.06
C GLN A 310 9.32 8.54 12.30
N CYS A 311 9.78 7.94 11.22
CA CYS A 311 10.73 6.83 11.20
C CYS A 311 11.98 7.29 10.46
N SER A 312 13.09 7.42 11.17
CA SER A 312 14.38 7.83 10.60
C SER A 312 15.42 6.73 10.82
N SER A 313 15.84 6.09 9.74
CA SER A 313 16.77 4.94 9.79
C SER A 313 16.33 3.86 10.76
N THR A 314 15.06 3.44 10.67
CA THR A 314 14.47 2.40 11.52
C THR A 314 14.23 1.10 10.76
N ALA A 315 14.33 -0.05 11.43
CA ALA A 315 14.01 -1.34 10.86
C ALA A 315 12.86 -2.03 11.61
N ASN A 316 12.01 -2.75 10.89
CA ASN A 316 10.94 -3.59 11.45
C ASN A 316 9.97 -2.80 12.34
N ILE A 317 9.39 -1.72 11.84
CA ILE A 317 8.44 -0.89 12.59
C ILE A 317 7.01 -1.23 12.20
N GLU A 318 6.12 -1.36 13.19
CA GLU A 318 4.71 -1.64 12.95
C GLU A 318 3.80 -0.59 13.59
N PHE A 319 2.91 -0.04 12.76
CA PHE A 319 1.81 0.84 13.17
C PHE A 319 0.49 0.11 12.95
N LEU A 320 -0.24 -0.15 14.03
CA LEU A 320 -1.53 -0.84 13.97
C LEU A 320 -2.64 0.07 14.47
N ALA A 321 -3.60 0.37 13.60
CA ALA A 321 -4.73 1.24 13.87
C ALA A 321 -4.30 2.58 14.49
N CYS A 322 -3.24 3.20 13.99
CA CYS A 322 -2.78 4.52 14.42
C CYS A 322 -3.49 5.62 13.62
N GLN A 323 -3.80 6.75 14.25
CA GLN A 323 -4.51 7.84 13.59
C GLN A 323 -3.77 9.18 13.70
N ALA A 324 -3.86 9.97 12.63
CA ALA A 324 -3.38 11.34 12.59
C ALA A 324 -4.49 12.26 12.08
N ASP A 325 -4.78 13.33 12.83
CA ASP A 325 -5.77 14.34 12.47
C ASP A 325 -5.25 15.74 12.80
N GLY A 326 -5.96 16.80 12.42
CA GLY A 326 -5.72 18.12 12.96
C GLY A 326 -6.46 19.24 12.26
N PRO A 327 -6.13 20.50 12.59
CA PRO A 327 -6.94 21.66 12.25
C PRO A 327 -6.71 22.20 10.82
N ASN A 328 -6.07 21.44 9.92
CA ASN A 328 -5.73 21.86 8.54
C ASN A 328 -4.80 23.10 8.45
N VAL A 329 -3.95 23.35 9.45
CA VAL A 329 -3.02 24.51 9.48
C VAL A 329 -1.62 24.05 9.88
N GLY A 330 -0.62 24.24 8.99
CA GLY A 330 0.79 23.97 9.29
C GLY A 330 1.18 22.47 9.38
N MET A 331 0.24 21.56 9.13
CA MET A 331 0.43 20.11 9.19
C MET A 331 1.04 19.60 7.89
N GLN A 332 2.20 18.95 7.96
CA GLN A 332 2.97 18.57 6.77
C GLN A 332 2.73 17.10 6.42
N THR A 333 3.17 16.19 7.27
CA THR A 333 3.18 14.76 6.95
C THR A 333 2.67 13.95 8.13
N ALA A 334 1.70 13.05 7.93
CA ALA A 334 1.29 12.17 9.03
C ALA A 334 2.38 11.12 9.31
N PHE A 335 2.71 10.27 8.34
CA PHE A 335 3.75 9.24 8.45
C PHE A 335 4.94 9.62 7.56
N ASN A 336 6.07 10.00 8.18
CA ASN A 336 7.28 10.42 7.49
C ASN A 336 8.38 9.35 7.65
N ILE A 337 8.64 8.59 6.58
CA ILE A 337 9.58 7.46 6.58
C ILE A 337 10.82 7.85 5.77
N ILE A 338 11.95 8.00 6.46
CA ILE A 338 13.17 8.62 5.91
C ILE A 338 14.45 7.87 6.30
N GLY A 339 15.58 8.31 5.76
CA GLY A 339 16.90 7.79 6.11
C GLY A 339 17.14 6.40 5.52
N ALA A 340 17.73 5.52 6.31
CA ALA A 340 18.01 4.12 5.94
C ALA A 340 16.91 3.16 6.46
N SER A 341 15.65 3.62 6.52
CA SER A 341 14.57 2.81 7.09
C SER A 341 14.22 1.59 6.24
N THR A 342 13.88 0.48 6.89
CA THR A 342 13.47 -0.77 6.24
C THR A 342 12.25 -1.37 6.94
N TYR A 343 11.44 -2.13 6.19
CA TYR A 343 10.29 -2.86 6.72
C TYR A 343 9.39 -2.07 7.68
N THR A 344 8.79 -0.99 7.17
CA THR A 344 7.72 -0.30 7.90
C THR A 344 6.38 -0.88 7.49
N HIS A 345 5.61 -1.41 8.44
CA HIS A 345 4.26 -1.94 8.22
C HIS A 345 3.23 -1.03 8.87
N MET A 346 2.20 -0.66 8.11
CA MET A 346 1.08 0.16 8.56
C MET A 346 -0.21 -0.60 8.25
N GLU A 347 -1.02 -0.85 9.27
CA GLU A 347 -2.27 -1.59 9.12
C GLU A 347 -3.43 -0.86 9.79
N GLY A 348 -4.49 -0.59 9.02
CA GLY A 348 -5.68 0.10 9.52
C GLY A 348 -5.43 1.54 9.97
N CYS A 349 -4.33 2.16 9.52
CA CYS A 349 -3.99 3.53 9.87
C CYS A 349 -4.90 4.53 9.16
N MET A 350 -5.27 5.62 9.85
CA MET A 350 -6.15 6.65 9.29
C MET A 350 -5.50 8.03 9.37
N VAL A 351 -5.65 8.83 8.31
CA VAL A 351 -5.13 10.18 8.25
C VAL A 351 -6.19 11.15 7.77
N ASN A 352 -6.29 12.28 8.47
CA ASN A 352 -7.14 13.40 8.10
C ASN A 352 -6.37 14.72 8.21
N SER A 353 -6.64 15.66 7.30
CA SER A 353 -6.20 17.07 7.41
C SER A 353 -4.69 17.36 7.20
N TYR A 354 -3.91 16.39 6.72
CA TYR A 354 -2.48 16.57 6.41
C TYR A 354 -2.23 16.95 4.93
N GLN A 355 -1.10 17.62 4.65
CA GLN A 355 -0.66 17.81 3.26
C GLN A 355 -0.34 16.45 2.61
N THR A 356 0.34 15.56 3.32
CA THR A 356 0.63 14.19 2.89
C THR A 356 0.37 13.20 4.01
N ALA A 357 -0.33 12.10 3.73
CA ALA A 357 -0.53 11.03 4.71
C ALA A 357 0.73 10.21 4.91
N VAL A 358 1.36 9.74 3.83
CA VAL A 358 2.59 8.94 3.92
C VAL A 358 3.64 9.50 2.98
N ALA A 359 4.76 9.97 3.53
CA ALA A 359 5.92 10.37 2.75
C ALA A 359 7.02 9.32 2.91
N ILE A 360 7.51 8.80 1.77
CA ILE A 360 8.55 7.78 1.70
C ILE A 360 9.74 8.39 0.98
N ASN A 361 10.82 8.60 1.72
CA ASN A 361 12.08 9.12 1.21
C ASN A 361 13.26 8.36 1.83
N ILE A 362 13.37 7.10 1.43
CA ILE A 362 14.36 6.16 1.93
C ILE A 362 15.54 6.12 0.95
N ALA A 363 16.73 6.49 1.45
CA ALA A 363 17.93 6.47 0.65
C ALA A 363 18.26 5.04 0.19
N PRO A 364 18.74 4.84 -1.06
CA PRO A 364 19.26 3.55 -1.50
C PRO A 364 20.44 3.15 -0.59
N ILE A 365 20.27 2.09 0.21
CA ILE A 365 21.34 1.61 1.08
C ILE A 365 22.28 0.76 0.23
N GLY A 366 23.52 1.22 0.05
CA GLY A 366 24.55 0.47 -0.68
C GLY A 366 25.04 -0.72 0.15
N GLY A 367 24.78 -1.95 -0.31
CA GLY A 367 25.30 -3.17 0.28
C GLY A 367 24.66 -4.42 -0.31
N ALA A 368 25.48 -5.41 -0.70
CA ALA A 368 25.00 -6.69 -1.19
C ALA A 368 24.44 -7.52 -0.01
N GLY A 369 23.14 -7.40 0.25
CA GLY A 369 22.44 -8.17 1.28
C GLY A 369 21.17 -7.48 1.80
N ALA A 370 20.03 -7.84 1.24
CA ALA A 370 18.72 -7.92 1.89
C ALA A 370 18.24 -6.78 2.82
N ASN A 371 18.34 -5.51 2.43
CA ASN A 371 17.60 -4.45 3.11
C ASN A 371 16.43 -4.03 2.22
N TRP A 372 15.21 -4.24 2.70
CA TRP A 372 13.97 -4.00 1.97
C TRP A 372 13.49 -2.60 2.37
N PRO A 373 13.74 -1.54 1.58
CA PRO A 373 13.25 -0.18 1.84
C PRO A 373 11.74 -0.09 1.53
N GLU A 374 11.01 -1.12 1.94
CA GLU A 374 9.59 -1.33 1.76
C GLU A 374 8.85 -0.64 2.90
N VAL A 375 7.92 0.21 2.51
CA VAL A 375 6.81 0.64 3.35
C VAL A 375 5.58 -0.09 2.85
N ARG A 376 4.95 -0.85 3.74
CA ARG A 376 3.70 -1.53 3.49
C ARG A 376 2.57 -0.78 4.17
N SER A 377 1.55 -0.45 3.38
CA SER A 377 0.29 0.11 3.86
C SER A 377 -0.84 -0.85 3.53
N VAL A 378 -1.63 -1.19 4.53
CA VAL A 378 -2.74 -2.15 4.41
C VAL A 378 -3.99 -1.59 5.08
N ASN A 379 -5.12 -1.62 4.38
CA ASN A 379 -6.42 -1.15 4.91
C ASN A 379 -6.37 0.30 5.43
N GLY A 380 -5.51 1.14 4.87
CA GLY A 380 -5.36 2.54 5.24
C GLY A 380 -6.52 3.40 4.75
N ASN A 381 -6.78 4.52 5.43
CA ASN A 381 -7.82 5.47 5.06
C ASN A 381 -7.26 6.91 5.08
N TYR A 382 -7.21 7.56 3.93
CA TYR A 382 -6.47 8.81 3.74
C TYR A 382 -7.36 9.94 3.21
N ASN A 383 -7.40 11.04 3.96
CA ASN A 383 -8.01 12.32 3.61
C ASN A 383 -6.93 13.41 3.71
N CYS A 384 -6.47 13.94 2.58
CA CYS A 384 -5.31 14.84 2.49
C CYS A 384 -5.58 16.06 1.61
N ILE A 385 -4.72 17.08 1.73
CA ILE A 385 -4.77 18.28 0.88
C ILE A 385 -3.91 18.09 -0.38
N GLY A 386 -2.69 17.58 -0.22
CA GLY A 386 -1.75 17.28 -1.30
C GLY A 386 -1.80 15.80 -1.72
N PRO A 387 -0.67 15.23 -2.17
CA PRO A 387 -0.57 13.80 -2.42
C PRO A 387 -0.83 12.99 -1.14
N CYS A 388 -1.75 12.02 -1.15
CA CYS A 388 -1.99 11.17 0.02
C CYS A 388 -0.75 10.34 0.35
N ILE A 389 -0.23 9.58 -0.62
CA ILE A 389 1.06 8.88 -0.50
C ILE A 389 2.04 9.48 -1.51
N SER A 390 3.24 9.83 -1.04
CA SER A 390 4.32 10.36 -1.86
C SER A 390 5.57 9.49 -1.71
N VAL A 391 6.01 8.88 -2.81
CA VAL A 391 7.20 8.02 -2.88
C VAL A 391 8.30 8.79 -3.61
N SER A 392 9.12 9.53 -2.88
CA SER A 392 10.29 10.22 -3.45
C SER A 392 11.41 9.22 -3.75
N SER A 393 11.68 8.32 -2.80
CA SER A 393 12.65 7.23 -2.92
C SER A 393 12.29 6.05 -2.01
N GLY A 394 12.54 4.82 -2.46
CA GLY A 394 12.17 3.59 -1.73
C GLY A 394 11.08 2.77 -2.44
N GLN A 395 10.49 1.81 -1.72
CA GLN A 395 9.45 0.91 -2.25
C GLN A 395 8.15 1.05 -1.46
N LEU A 396 7.02 1.09 -2.17
CA LEU A 396 5.68 1.10 -1.56
C LEU A 396 4.93 -0.20 -1.88
N ARG A 397 4.31 -0.83 -0.89
CA ARG A 397 3.26 -1.83 -1.09
C ARG A 397 1.98 -1.37 -0.43
N SER A 398 1.06 -0.82 -1.23
CA SER A 398 -0.28 -0.43 -0.79
C SER A 398 -1.27 -1.54 -1.10
N VAL A 399 -2.08 -1.95 -0.12
CA VAL A 399 -3.05 -3.04 -0.23
C VAL A 399 -4.38 -2.64 0.41
N ASN A 400 -5.43 -2.58 -0.39
CA ASN A 400 -6.79 -2.23 0.07
C ASN A 400 -6.87 -0.88 0.79
N ASP A 401 -6.02 0.08 0.39
CA ASP A 401 -6.06 1.44 0.91
C ASP A 401 -7.17 2.26 0.25
N SER A 402 -7.83 3.11 1.03
CA SER A 402 -8.89 4.02 0.61
C SER A 402 -8.42 5.47 0.64
N PHE A 403 -8.59 6.16 -0.48
CA PHE A 403 -8.19 7.55 -0.68
C PHE A 403 -9.44 8.40 -0.90
N HIS A 404 -9.71 9.34 0.01
CA HIS A 404 -10.95 10.13 -0.01
C HIS A 404 -10.78 11.52 -0.63
N SER A 405 -9.58 12.09 -0.56
CA SER A 405 -9.28 13.42 -1.10
C SER A 405 -7.79 13.59 -1.43
N GLY A 406 -7.42 14.78 -1.90
CA GLY A 406 -6.04 15.16 -2.16
C GLY A 406 -5.78 15.44 -3.62
N SER A 407 -4.71 16.18 -3.91
CA SER A 407 -4.33 16.49 -5.30
C SER A 407 -3.97 15.23 -6.09
N VAL A 408 -3.32 14.26 -5.42
CA VAL A 408 -2.96 12.95 -5.98
C VAL A 408 -3.21 11.87 -4.93
N GLY A 409 -3.70 10.70 -5.33
CA GLY A 409 -3.80 9.54 -4.44
C GLY A 409 -2.41 8.99 -4.10
N VAL A 410 -1.67 8.51 -5.10
CA VAL A 410 -0.27 8.06 -4.93
C VAL A 410 0.67 8.66 -5.97
N ALA A 411 1.67 9.43 -5.53
CA ALA A 411 2.69 10.01 -6.40
C ALA A 411 4.01 9.21 -6.32
N PHE A 412 4.52 8.75 -7.46
CA PHE A 412 5.79 8.03 -7.57
C PHE A 412 6.87 8.89 -8.24
N GLY A 413 7.88 9.26 -7.45
CA GLY A 413 9.04 10.03 -7.86
C GLY A 413 10.18 9.19 -8.44
N ALA A 414 11.24 9.87 -8.88
CA ALA A 414 12.35 9.28 -9.63
C ALA A 414 13.18 8.24 -8.85
N GLY A 415 13.14 8.28 -7.51
CA GLY A 415 13.83 7.30 -6.65
C GLY A 415 12.99 6.07 -6.32
N THR A 416 11.79 5.91 -6.89
CA THR A 416 10.93 4.73 -6.67
C THR A 416 11.65 3.46 -7.13
N LEU A 417 11.63 2.42 -6.30
CA LEU A 417 12.28 1.14 -6.57
C LEU A 417 11.30 0.09 -7.13
N GLN A 418 11.87 -0.88 -7.86
CA GLN A 418 11.12 -1.99 -8.46
C GLN A 418 10.38 -2.80 -7.40
N GLY A 419 9.20 -3.29 -7.77
CA GLY A 419 8.34 -4.07 -6.87
C GLY A 419 7.41 -3.19 -6.04
N SER A 420 7.37 -1.87 -6.30
CA SER A 420 6.33 -1.01 -5.78
C SER A 420 4.97 -1.41 -6.38
N SER A 421 3.91 -1.38 -5.58
CA SER A 421 2.59 -1.82 -6.03
C SER A 421 1.43 -1.17 -5.28
N LEU A 422 0.31 -1.06 -5.99
CA LEU A 422 -1.02 -0.73 -5.46
C LEU A 422 -1.95 -1.91 -5.77
N SER A 423 -2.44 -2.59 -4.74
CA SER A 423 -3.35 -3.73 -4.88
C SER A 423 -4.72 -3.38 -4.29
N THR A 424 -5.77 -3.49 -5.10
CA THR A 424 -7.15 -3.14 -4.76
C THR A 424 -7.33 -1.75 -4.13
N PRO A 425 -6.67 -0.67 -4.62
CA PRO A 425 -6.86 0.65 -4.04
C PRO A 425 -8.26 1.19 -4.37
N TYR A 426 -8.84 1.95 -3.44
CA TYR A 426 -10.13 2.63 -3.63
C TYR A 426 -9.95 4.15 -3.67
N PHE A 427 -10.35 4.80 -4.75
CA PHE A 427 -10.28 6.26 -4.91
C PHE A 427 -11.68 6.87 -4.97
N ASN A 428 -11.94 7.81 -4.05
CA ASN A 428 -13.16 8.61 -4.04
C ASN A 428 -13.04 9.83 -4.96
N ASN A 429 -14.16 10.46 -5.30
CA ASN A 429 -14.26 11.67 -6.11
C ASN A 429 -13.46 12.89 -5.61
N GLY A 430 -13.11 12.93 -4.32
CA GLY A 430 -12.32 14.01 -3.77
C GLY A 430 -10.85 13.97 -4.21
N VAL A 431 -10.39 12.85 -4.79
CA VAL A 431 -9.01 12.68 -5.26
C VAL A 431 -8.87 13.23 -6.68
N GLY A 432 -7.97 14.20 -6.86
CA GLY A 432 -7.72 14.82 -8.17
C GLY A 432 -7.20 13.83 -9.21
N THR A 433 -6.01 13.27 -8.96
CA THR A 433 -5.38 12.24 -9.80
C THR A 433 -5.16 10.96 -8.98
N PRO A 434 -5.69 9.79 -9.36
CA PRO A 434 -5.53 8.56 -8.55
C PRO A 434 -4.07 8.18 -8.28
N TRP A 435 -3.22 8.23 -9.30
CA TRP A 435 -1.78 8.05 -9.16
C TRP A 435 -1.02 8.81 -10.24
N ASP A 436 0.22 9.18 -9.94
CA ASP A 436 1.11 9.90 -10.86
C ASP A 436 2.52 9.27 -10.88
N PHE A 437 3.17 9.31 -12.04
CA PHE A 437 4.51 8.76 -12.26
C PHE A 437 5.44 9.84 -12.81
N SER A 438 6.59 10.06 -12.17
CA SER A 438 7.53 11.09 -12.62
C SER A 438 8.20 10.80 -13.96
N SER A 439 8.14 9.56 -14.47
CA SER A 439 8.63 9.19 -15.81
C SER A 439 8.06 7.85 -16.30
N ASP A 440 8.17 7.59 -17.61
CA ASP A 440 7.83 6.28 -18.21
C ASP A 440 8.66 5.11 -17.64
N ALA A 441 9.88 5.38 -17.16
CA ALA A 441 10.70 4.36 -16.52
C ALA A 441 10.08 3.92 -15.18
N ILE A 442 9.56 4.88 -14.39
CA ILE A 442 8.87 4.58 -13.12
C ILE A 442 7.54 3.86 -13.38
N LYS A 443 6.78 4.30 -14.39
CA LYS A 443 5.53 3.65 -14.80
C LYS A 443 5.70 2.15 -15.10
N LYS A 444 6.85 1.72 -15.63
CA LYS A 444 7.13 0.32 -15.98
C LYS A 444 7.46 -0.58 -14.79
N ILE A 445 7.83 -0.02 -13.63
CA ILE A 445 8.29 -0.80 -12.47
C ILE A 445 7.27 -0.84 -11.33
N VAL A 446 6.18 -0.07 -11.42
CA VAL A 446 5.08 -0.06 -10.46
C VAL A 446 3.91 -0.88 -11.00
N SER A 447 3.38 -1.79 -10.19
CA SER A 447 2.18 -2.56 -10.52
C SER A 447 0.92 -1.95 -9.89
N VAL A 448 -0.14 -1.75 -10.66
CA VAL A 448 -1.46 -1.32 -10.16
C VAL A 448 -2.48 -2.38 -10.52
N VAL A 449 -3.11 -2.99 -9.51
CA VAL A 449 -3.98 -4.16 -9.67
C VAL A 449 -5.37 -3.86 -9.08
N ALA A 450 -6.41 -4.08 -9.88
CA ALA A 450 -7.82 -3.99 -9.49
C ALA A 450 -8.23 -2.69 -8.73
N PRO A 451 -7.88 -1.49 -9.23
CA PRO A 451 -8.32 -0.24 -8.60
C PRO A 451 -9.86 -0.09 -8.68
N THR A 452 -10.45 0.52 -7.67
CA THR A 452 -11.89 0.84 -7.60
C THR A 452 -12.07 2.36 -7.46
N PHE A 453 -13.14 2.88 -8.07
CA PHE A 453 -13.44 4.32 -8.10
C PHE A 453 -14.88 4.56 -7.68
N TYR A 454 -15.12 5.58 -6.85
CA TYR A 454 -16.47 5.97 -6.44
C TYR A 454 -16.82 7.37 -6.92
N GLY A 455 -17.94 7.46 -7.66
CA GLY A 455 -18.66 8.72 -7.89
C GLY A 455 -18.32 9.48 -9.17
N GLY A 456 -17.46 9.01 -10.06
CA GLY A 456 -17.20 9.67 -11.34
C GLY A 456 -16.32 10.92 -11.27
N ALA A 457 -15.11 10.82 -10.70
CA ALA A 457 -14.01 11.64 -11.18
C ALA A 457 -13.84 11.32 -12.67
N GLY A 458 -13.72 12.33 -13.53
CA GLY A 458 -13.57 12.23 -14.98
C GLY A 458 -12.26 11.58 -15.46
N SER A 459 -11.85 10.49 -14.81
CA SER A 459 -10.81 9.58 -15.23
C SER A 459 -11.49 8.25 -15.56
N ALA A 460 -11.19 7.73 -16.75
CA ALA A 460 -11.78 6.51 -17.24
C ALA A 460 -11.72 5.35 -16.23
N ASN A 461 -12.90 4.78 -15.99
CA ASN A 461 -13.14 3.51 -15.33
C ASN A 461 -12.06 2.47 -15.74
N PRO A 462 -11.44 1.71 -14.82
CA PRO A 462 -10.48 0.65 -15.13
C PRO A 462 -11.11 -0.56 -15.85
N SER A 463 -12.44 -0.55 -16.06
CA SER A 463 -13.05 -1.26 -17.19
C SER A 463 -12.51 -0.80 -18.56
N GLN A 464 -11.65 0.21 -18.62
CA GLN A 464 -10.87 0.63 -19.78
C GLN A 464 -9.53 -0.10 -19.96
N VAL A 465 -9.09 -0.96 -19.04
CA VAL A 465 -8.04 -1.95 -19.40
C VAL A 465 -8.63 -3.07 -20.28
N LEU A 466 -9.96 -3.25 -20.25
CA LEU A 466 -10.68 -3.96 -21.32
C LEU A 466 -10.95 -3.07 -22.55
N SER A 467 -10.68 -1.76 -22.47
CA SER A 467 -10.55 -0.88 -23.62
C SER A 467 -9.13 -0.78 -24.15
N ASP A 468 -8.14 -1.50 -23.59
CA ASP A 468 -6.84 -1.71 -24.24
C ASP A 468 -6.87 -2.89 -25.23
N PHE A 469 -8.03 -3.56 -25.35
CA PHE A 469 -8.44 -4.13 -26.63
C PHE A 469 -9.23 -3.08 -27.45
N ASN A 470 -8.74 -1.83 -27.47
CA ASN A 470 -9.05 -0.88 -28.53
C ASN A 470 -7.94 -0.91 -29.57
N ILE A 471 -8.29 -1.37 -30.77
CA ILE A 471 -7.51 -1.10 -31.98
C ILE A 471 -7.95 0.27 -32.49
N VAL A 472 -7.51 1.37 -31.86
CA VAL A 472 -7.69 2.72 -32.42
C VAL A 472 -6.39 3.12 -33.12
N SER A 473 -6.42 3.24 -34.45
CA SER A 473 -5.33 3.93 -35.14
C SER A 473 -5.43 5.43 -34.83
N GLN A 474 -4.30 6.08 -34.54
CA GLN A 474 -4.23 7.55 -34.40
C GLN A 474 -4.23 8.27 -35.78
N ALA A 475 -4.41 7.54 -36.87
CA ALA A 475 -4.46 8.12 -38.21
C ALA A 475 -5.88 8.61 -38.51
N GLY A 476 -6.00 9.78 -39.15
CA GLY A 476 -7.28 10.27 -39.64
C GLY A 476 -7.97 9.22 -40.52
N VAL A 477 -9.21 8.89 -40.18
CA VAL A 477 -10.06 8.03 -41.00
C VAL A 477 -10.52 8.79 -42.24
N ALA A 478 -10.46 8.13 -43.41
CA ALA A 478 -10.87 8.70 -44.69
C ALA A 478 -11.53 7.60 -45.54
N PRO A 479 -12.32 7.95 -46.57
CA PRO A 479 -12.80 6.95 -47.53
C PRO A 479 -11.63 6.11 -48.07
N GLY A 480 -11.74 4.79 -47.96
CA GLY A 480 -10.70 3.83 -48.32
C GLY A 480 -9.65 3.54 -47.23
N VAL A 481 -9.67 4.22 -46.08
CA VAL A 481 -8.66 4.07 -45.02
C VAL A 481 -9.33 4.00 -43.65
N GLY A 482 -9.25 2.82 -43.00
CA GLY A 482 -9.66 2.64 -41.61
C GLY A 482 -8.57 2.01 -40.74
N PRO A 483 -8.84 1.81 -39.44
CA PRO A 483 -7.89 1.18 -38.52
C PRO A 483 -7.58 -0.26 -38.94
N ALA A 484 -6.33 -0.68 -38.75
CA ALA A 484 -5.85 -2.01 -39.10
C ALA A 484 -5.19 -2.70 -37.90
N TYR A 485 -5.45 -4.00 -37.76
CA TYR A 485 -4.61 -4.88 -36.97
C TYR A 485 -3.43 -5.33 -37.82
N GLN A 486 -2.20 -5.12 -37.36
CA GLN A 486 -0.99 -5.38 -38.13
C GLN A 486 -0.05 -6.32 -37.37
N TRP A 487 0.44 -7.33 -38.06
CA TRP A 487 1.49 -8.21 -37.55
C TRP A 487 2.82 -7.78 -38.15
N SER A 488 3.78 -7.40 -37.31
CA SER A 488 5.10 -6.93 -37.72
C SER A 488 6.21 -7.61 -36.92
N GLY A 489 7.43 -7.56 -37.43
CA GLY A 489 8.60 -8.10 -36.76
C GLY A 489 9.81 -8.22 -37.69
N PRO A 490 10.94 -8.74 -37.18
CA PRO A 490 12.07 -9.13 -38.01
C PRO A 490 11.91 -10.56 -38.55
N TYR A 491 12.15 -10.74 -39.85
CA TYR A 491 12.25 -12.06 -40.50
C TYR A 491 13.35 -11.98 -41.57
N SER A 492 14.45 -12.69 -41.33
CA SER A 492 15.67 -12.60 -42.15
C SER A 492 16.15 -11.14 -42.25
N THR A 493 16.34 -10.60 -43.46
CA THR A 493 16.81 -9.22 -43.72
C THR A 493 15.71 -8.18 -43.76
N TYR A 494 14.43 -8.57 -43.70
CA TYR A 494 13.30 -7.65 -43.73
C TYR A 494 12.74 -7.45 -42.31
N THR A 495 12.55 -6.19 -41.94
CA THR A 495 11.85 -5.77 -40.71
C THR A 495 10.68 -4.90 -41.13
N GLY A 496 9.46 -5.33 -40.87
CA GLY A 496 8.27 -4.61 -41.29
C GLY A 496 6.97 -5.36 -41.00
N ILE A 497 5.89 -4.94 -41.65
CA ILE A 497 4.54 -5.52 -41.49
C ILE A 497 4.39 -6.67 -42.49
N TYR A 498 3.97 -7.84 -42.02
CA TYR A 498 3.79 -9.04 -42.85
C TYR A 498 2.33 -9.33 -43.22
N ALA A 499 1.40 -8.91 -42.37
CA ALA A 499 -0.02 -9.15 -42.58
C ALA A 499 -0.84 -8.05 -41.90
N SER A 500 -2.05 -7.84 -42.39
CA SER A 500 -3.03 -7.00 -41.72
C SER A 500 -4.47 -7.41 -41.98
N VAL A 501 -5.33 -7.06 -41.04
CA VAL A 501 -6.79 -7.04 -41.22
C VAL A 501 -7.25 -5.62 -40.97
N GLN A 502 -7.94 -5.02 -41.92
CA GLN A 502 -8.28 -3.60 -41.93
C GLN A 502 -9.75 -3.38 -42.25
N ALA A 503 -10.39 -2.46 -41.51
CA ALA A 503 -11.68 -1.92 -41.93
C ALA A 503 -11.47 -0.87 -43.04
N ARG A 504 -12.22 -0.96 -44.15
CA ARG A 504 -12.18 0.01 -45.24
C ARG A 504 -13.47 0.80 -45.27
N LEU A 505 -13.40 2.09 -44.93
CA LEU A 505 -14.57 2.96 -44.92
C LEU A 505 -15.03 3.26 -46.35
N VAL A 506 -16.30 3.01 -46.65
CA VAL A 506 -16.90 3.19 -47.99
C VAL A 506 -17.75 4.46 -48.04
N SER A 507 -18.64 4.65 -47.06
CA SER A 507 -19.50 5.84 -46.93
C SER A 507 -19.48 6.35 -45.48
N GLY A 508 -19.35 7.67 -45.32
CA GLY A 508 -19.33 8.37 -44.02
C GLY A 508 -20.53 9.29 -43.80
N THR A 509 -21.57 9.19 -44.63
CA THR A 509 -22.80 9.98 -44.45
C THR A 509 -23.64 9.39 -43.33
N ALA A 510 -24.07 10.24 -42.39
CA ALA A 510 -24.90 9.83 -41.26
C ALA A 510 -26.17 9.09 -41.73
N GLY A 511 -26.35 7.84 -41.29
CA GLY A 511 -27.47 6.98 -41.68
C GLY A 511 -27.23 6.08 -42.90
N ASN A 512 -26.04 6.13 -43.51
CA ASN A 512 -25.61 5.21 -44.57
C ASN A 512 -24.11 4.86 -44.41
N GLU A 513 -23.66 4.68 -43.17
CA GLU A 513 -22.30 4.30 -42.83
C GLU A 513 -22.04 2.86 -43.28
N ALA A 514 -20.99 2.67 -44.09
CA ALA A 514 -20.63 1.36 -44.63
C ALA A 514 -19.12 1.15 -44.57
N SER A 515 -18.71 -0.07 -44.21
CA SER A 515 -17.30 -0.47 -44.15
C SER A 515 -17.10 -1.91 -44.61
N ASP A 516 -16.06 -2.13 -45.39
CA ASP A 516 -15.60 -3.48 -45.75
C ASP A 516 -14.57 -4.00 -44.75
N LEU A 517 -14.37 -5.31 -44.71
CA LEU A 517 -13.28 -5.97 -44.00
C LEU A 517 -12.28 -6.54 -45.01
N VAL A 518 -11.04 -6.07 -44.94
CA VAL A 518 -9.98 -6.38 -45.90
C VAL A 518 -8.87 -7.18 -45.23
N PHE A 519 -8.48 -8.29 -45.86
CA PHE A 519 -7.34 -9.12 -45.46
C PHE A 519 -6.16 -8.87 -46.40
N SER A 520 -5.02 -8.46 -45.85
CA SER A 520 -3.83 -8.09 -46.61
C SER A 520 -2.61 -8.88 -46.17
N GLY A 521 -1.71 -9.16 -47.12
CA GLY A 521 -0.48 -9.92 -46.87
C GLY A 521 0.70 -9.41 -47.68
N PHE A 522 1.86 -9.34 -47.03
CA PHE A 522 3.12 -8.87 -47.63
C PHE A 522 3.67 -9.90 -48.62
N ARG A 523 3.93 -9.47 -49.86
CA ARG A 523 4.60 -10.30 -50.86
C ARG A 523 5.30 -9.41 -51.87
N ALA A 524 6.50 -9.80 -52.30
CA ALA A 524 7.25 -9.13 -53.35
C ALA A 524 7.49 -7.62 -53.09
N GLY A 525 7.77 -7.26 -51.83
CA GLY A 525 8.15 -5.89 -51.46
C GLY A 525 6.98 -4.95 -51.11
N ALA A 526 5.73 -5.40 -51.15
CA ALA A 526 4.56 -4.59 -50.81
C ALA A 526 3.52 -5.35 -49.99
N MET A 527 2.77 -4.62 -49.17
CA MET A 527 1.49 -5.07 -48.61
C MET A 527 0.43 -5.04 -49.71
N ILE A 528 -0.28 -6.16 -49.89
CA ILE A 528 -1.27 -6.31 -50.95
C ILE A 528 -2.55 -6.90 -50.36
N ASP A 529 -3.69 -6.29 -50.66
CA ASP A 529 -5.02 -6.78 -50.32
C ASP A 529 -5.33 -8.06 -51.09
N ARG A 530 -5.87 -9.06 -50.38
CA ARG A 530 -6.11 -10.40 -50.91
C ARG A 530 -7.60 -10.72 -50.98
N LEU A 531 -8.32 -10.48 -49.90
CA LEU A 531 -9.71 -10.89 -49.74
C LEU A 531 -10.50 -9.75 -49.09
N VAL A 532 -11.72 -9.53 -49.56
CA VAL A 532 -12.63 -8.51 -49.05
C VAL A 532 -13.96 -9.15 -48.70
N LEU A 533 -14.47 -8.86 -47.51
CA LEU A 533 -15.88 -9.00 -47.15
C LEU A 533 -16.48 -7.59 -47.19
N ASP A 534 -17.30 -7.28 -48.18
CA ASP A 534 -17.90 -5.95 -48.27
C ASP A 534 -19.04 -5.74 -47.27
N HIS A 535 -19.47 -4.48 -47.18
CA HIS A 535 -20.60 -4.06 -46.34
C HIS A 535 -21.94 -4.74 -46.67
N ASP A 536 -22.10 -5.31 -47.87
CA ASP A 536 -23.31 -6.04 -48.30
C ASP A 536 -23.19 -7.56 -48.05
N GLY A 537 -22.04 -8.01 -47.55
CA GLY A 537 -21.77 -9.40 -47.18
C GLY A 537 -21.17 -10.26 -48.30
N HIS A 538 -20.74 -9.66 -49.42
CA HIS A 538 -20.03 -10.40 -50.46
C HIS A 538 -18.59 -10.68 -50.06
N LEU A 539 -18.16 -11.93 -50.26
CA LEU A 539 -16.76 -12.32 -50.11
C LEU A 539 -16.11 -12.45 -51.49
N TYR A 540 -15.14 -11.59 -51.81
CA TYR A 540 -14.52 -11.56 -53.15
C TYR A 540 -13.01 -11.22 -53.09
N PRO A 541 -12.25 -11.59 -54.14
CA PRO A 541 -10.84 -11.24 -54.23
C PRO A 541 -10.67 -9.73 -54.40
N ALA A 542 -9.72 -9.12 -53.68
CA ALA A 542 -9.48 -7.68 -53.76
C ALA A 542 -9.07 -7.19 -55.17
N ILE A 543 -8.55 -8.10 -56.01
CA ILE A 543 -8.20 -7.84 -57.41
C ILE A 543 -8.93 -8.88 -58.27
N GLY A 544 -9.76 -8.41 -59.21
CA GLY A 544 -10.52 -9.28 -60.12
C GLY A 544 -9.61 -10.20 -60.92
N GLY A 545 -9.94 -11.50 -60.95
CA GLY A 545 -9.22 -12.52 -61.71
C GLY A 545 -7.82 -12.91 -61.19
N ALA A 546 -7.37 -12.38 -60.05
CA ALA A 546 -5.99 -12.56 -59.59
C ALA A 546 -5.79 -13.71 -58.57
N TYR A 547 -6.83 -14.15 -57.88
CA TYR A 547 -6.72 -15.09 -56.75
C TYR A 547 -7.68 -16.28 -56.88
N ASN A 548 -7.17 -17.47 -56.54
CA ASN A 548 -7.96 -18.71 -56.52
C ASN A 548 -8.66 -18.90 -55.17
N CYS A 549 -9.84 -19.52 -55.19
CA CYS A 549 -10.50 -20.02 -53.99
C CYS A 549 -10.01 -21.44 -53.68
N GLY A 550 -8.97 -21.54 -52.86
CA GLY A 550 -8.27 -22.80 -52.58
C GLY A 550 -7.16 -23.12 -53.58
N SER A 551 -6.53 -24.28 -53.42
CA SER A 551 -5.49 -24.79 -54.32
C SER A 551 -5.53 -26.32 -54.40
N GLN A 552 -4.78 -26.93 -55.31
CA GLN A 552 -4.73 -28.40 -55.37
C GLN A 552 -4.22 -29.06 -54.08
N LYS A 553 -3.35 -28.37 -53.33
CA LYS A 553 -2.85 -28.84 -52.03
C LYS A 553 -3.84 -28.60 -50.90
N ASN A 554 -4.61 -27.51 -50.98
CA ASN A 554 -5.60 -27.12 -49.99
C ASN A 554 -6.96 -26.88 -50.66
N PRO A 555 -7.61 -27.95 -51.17
CA PRO A 555 -8.92 -27.83 -51.79
C PRO A 555 -9.99 -27.64 -50.72
N TRP A 556 -11.05 -26.92 -51.06
CA TRP A 556 -12.26 -26.92 -50.25
C TRP A 556 -12.92 -28.29 -50.34
N LEU A 557 -13.40 -28.81 -49.20
CA LEU A 557 -14.04 -30.12 -49.14
C LEU A 557 -15.32 -30.17 -49.98
N SER A 558 -16.13 -29.10 -49.93
CA SER A 558 -17.38 -28.94 -50.68
C SER A 558 -17.79 -27.46 -50.67
N VAL A 559 -18.58 -27.06 -51.68
CA VAL A 559 -19.15 -25.70 -51.78
C VAL A 559 -20.68 -25.82 -51.77
N TYR A 560 -21.33 -25.15 -50.81
CA TYR A 560 -22.79 -25.12 -50.69
C TYR A 560 -23.30 -23.76 -51.18
N VAL A 561 -24.06 -23.77 -52.28
CA VAL A 561 -24.60 -22.57 -52.94
C VAL A 561 -26.05 -22.80 -53.37
N ALA A 562 -26.86 -21.74 -53.34
CA ALA A 562 -28.26 -21.81 -53.76
C ALA A 562 -28.43 -21.83 -55.29
N ASN A 563 -27.54 -21.13 -56.01
CA ASN A 563 -27.52 -21.06 -57.47
C ASN A 563 -26.20 -21.63 -58.02
N GLY A 564 -26.18 -22.03 -59.29
CA GLY A 564 -24.97 -22.51 -59.97
C GLY A 564 -23.87 -21.45 -60.08
N VAL A 565 -22.63 -21.89 -60.32
CA VAL A 565 -21.47 -21.01 -60.48
C VAL A 565 -21.59 -20.20 -61.77
N ILE A 566 -21.39 -18.88 -61.67
CA ILE A 566 -21.41 -17.98 -62.83
C ILE A 566 -19.99 -17.85 -63.39
N ASN A 567 -19.79 -18.24 -64.64
CA ASN A 567 -18.55 -18.06 -65.38
C ASN A 567 -18.74 -16.93 -66.41
N ASN A 568 -17.82 -15.97 -66.47
CA ASN A 568 -17.89 -14.91 -67.47
C ASN A 568 -17.66 -15.49 -68.89
N SER A 569 -18.68 -15.38 -69.74
CA SER A 569 -18.69 -15.87 -71.12
C SER A 569 -18.78 -14.77 -72.16
N ASP A 570 -18.58 -13.52 -71.76
CA ASP A 570 -18.70 -12.34 -72.63
C ASP A 570 -17.62 -12.33 -73.72
N GLU A 571 -18.05 -12.04 -74.95
CA GLU A 571 -17.20 -12.04 -76.14
C GLU A 571 -16.13 -10.93 -76.12
N VAL A 572 -16.35 -9.85 -75.38
CA VAL A 572 -15.38 -8.74 -75.27
C VAL A 572 -14.07 -9.20 -74.62
N TYR A 573 -14.12 -10.23 -73.76
CA TYR A 573 -12.96 -10.74 -73.04
C TYR A 573 -12.34 -12.00 -73.67
N LYS A 574 -12.86 -12.47 -74.81
CA LYS A 574 -12.44 -13.73 -75.45
C LYS A 574 -12.18 -13.52 -76.94
N THR A 575 -11.27 -14.31 -77.49
CA THR A 575 -10.93 -14.31 -78.92
C THR A 575 -10.87 -15.75 -79.43
N ASP A 576 -10.67 -15.91 -80.74
CA ASP A 576 -10.39 -17.19 -81.41
C ASP A 576 -11.50 -18.23 -81.22
N PHE A 577 -12.75 -17.78 -81.32
CA PHE A 577 -13.93 -18.64 -81.32
C PHE A 577 -13.86 -19.63 -82.48
N ARG A 578 -13.86 -20.92 -82.15
CA ARG A 578 -13.83 -22.04 -83.11
C ARG A 578 -14.69 -23.19 -82.63
N GLU A 579 -15.03 -24.09 -83.54
CA GLU A 579 -15.65 -25.37 -83.17
C GLU A 579 -14.69 -26.22 -82.33
N ILE A 580 -15.25 -27.09 -81.50
CA ILE A 580 -14.48 -28.04 -80.70
C ILE A 580 -13.82 -29.04 -81.65
N ASP A 581 -12.50 -29.18 -81.57
CA ASP A 581 -11.76 -30.04 -82.48
C ASP A 581 -12.09 -31.53 -82.27
N ASP A 582 -12.04 -32.28 -83.37
CA ASP A 582 -12.35 -33.71 -83.37
C ASP A 582 -11.38 -34.54 -82.53
N VAL A 583 -10.13 -34.08 -82.34
CA VAL A 583 -9.15 -34.80 -81.53
C VAL A 583 -9.59 -34.83 -80.06
N LEU A 584 -10.03 -33.69 -79.53
CA LEU A 584 -10.58 -33.59 -78.18
C LEU A 584 -11.89 -34.37 -78.04
N LEU A 585 -12.80 -34.24 -79.01
CA LEU A 585 -14.08 -34.96 -78.98
C LEU A 585 -13.89 -36.49 -79.04
N ASP A 586 -12.98 -36.98 -79.88
CA ASP A 586 -12.67 -38.40 -80.01
C ASP A 586 -11.93 -38.96 -78.80
N ALA A 587 -11.03 -38.16 -78.21
CA ALA A 587 -10.37 -38.52 -76.95
C ALA A 587 -11.42 -38.67 -75.84
N PHE A 588 -12.32 -37.69 -75.69
CA PHE A 588 -13.40 -37.75 -74.70
C PHE A 588 -14.39 -38.89 -74.97
N ALA A 589 -14.73 -39.17 -76.23
CA ALA A 589 -15.61 -40.27 -76.61
C ALA A 589 -15.04 -41.66 -76.26
N SER A 590 -13.71 -41.78 -76.17
CA SER A 590 -13.03 -43.05 -75.88
C SER A 590 -12.94 -43.39 -74.39
N ILE A 591 -13.08 -42.41 -73.51
CA ILE A 591 -13.05 -42.63 -72.06
C ILE A 591 -14.45 -42.92 -71.52
N LYS A 592 -14.54 -43.69 -70.43
CA LYS A 592 -15.81 -44.09 -69.82
C LYS A 592 -15.98 -43.43 -68.45
N PRO A 593 -17.20 -43.01 -68.07
CA PRO A 593 -17.47 -42.62 -66.69
C PRO A 593 -17.31 -43.84 -65.78
N VAL A 594 -16.83 -43.60 -64.57
CA VAL A 594 -16.55 -44.62 -63.55
C VAL A 594 -17.21 -44.25 -62.23
N GLN A 595 -17.40 -45.26 -61.37
CA GLN A 595 -17.71 -45.06 -59.97
C GLN A 595 -16.44 -45.25 -59.13
N PHE A 596 -16.24 -44.40 -58.13
CA PHE A 596 -15.09 -44.48 -57.24
C PHE A 596 -15.44 -44.09 -55.80
N ARG A 597 -14.55 -44.45 -54.87
CA ARG A 597 -14.55 -43.98 -53.47
C ARG A 597 -13.16 -43.45 -53.14
N TRP A 598 -13.07 -42.60 -52.13
CA TRP A 598 -11.77 -42.18 -51.62
C TRP A 598 -11.05 -43.36 -50.96
N LYS A 599 -9.72 -43.41 -51.10
CA LYS A 599 -8.89 -44.43 -50.43
C LYS A 599 -8.75 -44.18 -48.92
N ALA A 600 -8.97 -42.95 -48.48
CA ALA A 600 -8.85 -42.49 -47.10
C ALA A 600 -10.03 -41.58 -46.72
N GLY A 601 -10.41 -41.61 -45.44
CA GLY A 601 -11.57 -40.91 -44.88
C GLY A 601 -12.76 -41.84 -44.62
N ASP A 602 -13.71 -41.37 -43.79
CA ASP A 602 -14.87 -42.18 -43.34
C ASP A 602 -16.04 -42.17 -44.32
N ASP A 603 -15.95 -41.42 -45.43
CA ASP A 603 -17.02 -41.31 -46.42
C ASP A 603 -17.06 -42.54 -47.36
N ILE A 604 -17.97 -43.45 -47.08
CA ILE A 604 -18.17 -44.70 -47.82
C ILE A 604 -18.98 -44.54 -49.12
N ARG A 605 -19.49 -43.34 -49.43
CA ARG A 605 -20.40 -43.12 -50.56
C ARG A 605 -19.69 -43.29 -51.89
N TRP A 606 -20.38 -43.91 -52.85
CA TRP A 606 -19.94 -43.96 -54.24
C TRP A 606 -20.07 -42.58 -54.89
N ARG A 607 -19.01 -42.17 -55.59
CA ARG A 607 -18.97 -40.96 -56.42
C ARG A 607 -18.90 -41.37 -57.89
N VAL A 608 -19.41 -40.53 -58.77
CA VAL A 608 -19.40 -40.75 -60.22
C VAL A 608 -18.54 -39.68 -60.88
N GLY A 609 -17.71 -40.07 -61.84
CA GLY A 609 -16.90 -39.12 -62.59
C GLY A 609 -16.00 -39.81 -63.61
N TYR A 610 -14.91 -39.13 -63.99
CA TYR A 610 -13.89 -39.62 -64.91
C TYR A 610 -12.52 -39.61 -64.25
N ARG A 611 -11.61 -40.47 -64.72
CA ARG A 611 -10.19 -40.43 -64.31
C ARG A 611 -9.44 -39.46 -65.21
N ALA A 612 -8.81 -38.45 -64.63
CA ALA A 612 -8.02 -37.47 -65.37
C ALA A 612 -6.92 -38.11 -66.23
N GLN A 613 -6.31 -39.19 -65.74
CA GLN A 613 -5.25 -39.92 -66.45
C GLN A 613 -5.75 -40.68 -67.67
N ASP A 614 -7.03 -41.07 -67.72
CA ASP A 614 -7.60 -41.73 -68.90
C ASP A 614 -7.72 -40.74 -70.06
N LEU A 615 -8.16 -39.51 -69.76
CA LEU A 615 -8.24 -38.44 -70.76
C LEU A 615 -6.86 -38.01 -71.25
N GLU A 616 -5.90 -37.86 -70.33
CA GLU A 616 -4.52 -37.57 -70.68
C GLU A 616 -3.98 -38.58 -71.70
N ARG A 617 -4.14 -39.87 -71.40
CA ARG A 617 -3.68 -40.94 -72.27
C ARG A 617 -4.40 -40.92 -73.63
N ALA A 618 -5.72 -40.74 -73.63
CA ALA A 618 -6.50 -40.70 -74.86
C ALA A 618 -6.11 -39.54 -75.80
N LEU A 619 -5.77 -38.38 -75.24
CA LEU A 619 -5.26 -37.23 -75.99
C LEU A 619 -3.86 -37.50 -76.55
N ARG A 620 -2.94 -38.01 -75.71
CA ARG A 620 -1.57 -38.34 -76.14
C ARG A 620 -1.52 -39.42 -77.23
N GLU A 621 -2.36 -40.45 -77.13
CA GLU A 621 -2.51 -41.50 -78.15
C GLU A 621 -2.93 -40.95 -79.52
N ARG A 622 -3.60 -39.79 -79.54
CA ARG A 622 -4.03 -39.08 -80.75
C ARG A 622 -3.08 -37.96 -81.16
N GLY A 623 -1.89 -37.90 -80.57
CA GLY A 623 -0.88 -36.89 -80.88
C GLY A 623 -1.18 -35.48 -80.35
N ALA A 624 -2.21 -35.33 -79.50
CA ALA A 624 -2.51 -34.05 -78.86
C ALA A 624 -1.71 -33.88 -77.56
N ASP A 625 -1.32 -32.64 -77.27
CA ASP A 625 -0.81 -32.26 -75.96
C ASP A 625 -1.97 -31.92 -75.01
N PRO A 626 -2.19 -32.69 -73.92
CA PRO A 626 -3.25 -32.42 -72.96
C PRO A 626 -3.18 -31.02 -72.34
N ALA A 627 -1.99 -30.41 -72.23
CA ALA A 627 -1.80 -29.09 -71.63
C ALA A 627 -2.41 -27.94 -72.45
N LEU A 628 -2.77 -28.17 -73.72
CA LEU A 628 -3.47 -27.19 -74.54
C LEU A 628 -4.97 -27.09 -74.22
N TYR A 629 -5.48 -27.97 -73.37
CA TYR A 629 -6.89 -28.05 -73.01
C TYR A 629 -7.07 -27.83 -71.50
N SER A 630 -7.61 -26.66 -71.10
CA SER A 630 -7.82 -26.29 -69.69
C SER A 630 -8.72 -27.25 -68.90
N LEU A 631 -9.51 -28.07 -69.60
CA LEU A 631 -10.35 -29.10 -69.00
C LEU A 631 -9.56 -30.21 -68.29
N TRP A 632 -8.27 -30.36 -68.60
CA TRP A 632 -7.36 -31.27 -67.93
C TRP A 632 -6.25 -30.49 -67.25
N VAL A 633 -5.99 -30.79 -65.99
CA VAL A 633 -4.94 -30.12 -65.21
C VAL A 633 -4.05 -31.17 -64.58
N ARG A 634 -2.73 -30.91 -64.61
CA ARG A 634 -1.72 -31.67 -63.88
C ARG A 634 -0.75 -30.69 -63.23
N ASP A 635 -0.88 -30.54 -61.92
CA ASP A 635 0.04 -29.69 -61.16
C ASP A 635 0.98 -30.54 -60.32
N GLU A 636 2.22 -30.07 -60.22
CA GLU A 636 3.21 -30.64 -59.32
C GLU A 636 2.95 -30.16 -57.89
N ILE A 637 2.96 -31.09 -56.94
CA ILE A 637 2.86 -30.78 -55.51
C ILE A 637 4.15 -30.07 -55.10
N VAL A 638 3.99 -28.88 -54.52
CA VAL A 638 5.07 -28.08 -53.93
C VAL A 638 4.98 -28.13 -52.40
N GLU A 639 6.08 -28.50 -51.75
CA GLU A 639 6.24 -28.53 -50.29
C GLU A 639 7.41 -27.63 -49.92
N ASP A 640 7.19 -26.68 -49.01
CA ASP A 640 8.18 -25.70 -48.54
C ASP A 640 8.95 -24.98 -49.65
N GLY A 641 8.24 -24.68 -50.75
CA GLY A 641 8.80 -24.00 -51.93
C GLY A 641 9.60 -24.91 -52.87
N GLN A 642 9.68 -26.21 -52.58
CA GLN A 642 10.38 -27.20 -53.41
C GLN A 642 9.40 -28.08 -54.18
N ARG A 643 9.76 -28.35 -55.44
CA ARG A 643 9.05 -29.27 -56.33
C ARG A 643 9.27 -30.71 -55.86
N THR A 644 8.18 -31.43 -55.55
CA THR A 644 8.28 -32.76 -54.92
C THR A 644 8.36 -33.93 -55.90
N GLY A 645 8.20 -33.67 -57.20
CA GLY A 645 8.06 -34.71 -58.23
C GLY A 645 6.73 -35.50 -58.16
N ARG A 646 5.85 -35.21 -57.20
CA ARG A 646 4.51 -35.79 -57.11
C ARG A 646 3.51 -34.88 -57.80
N PHE A 647 2.50 -35.45 -58.46
CA PHE A 647 1.52 -34.70 -59.25
C PHE A 647 0.08 -35.03 -58.86
N ILE A 648 -0.76 -34.01 -58.82
CA ILE A 648 -2.22 -34.14 -58.69
C ILE A 648 -2.83 -33.84 -60.06
N HIS A 649 -3.84 -34.64 -60.43
CA HIS A 649 -4.54 -34.47 -61.70
C HIS A 649 -5.98 -34.07 -61.43
N GLY A 650 -6.49 -33.12 -62.20
CA GLY A 650 -7.85 -32.59 -62.11
C GLY A 650 -8.54 -32.62 -63.47
N LEU A 651 -9.87 -32.59 -63.42
CA LEU A 651 -10.74 -32.40 -64.57
C LEU A 651 -11.73 -31.27 -64.27
N ASP A 652 -11.99 -30.41 -65.25
CA ASP A 652 -13.08 -29.44 -65.21
C ASP A 652 -14.38 -30.11 -65.69
N TYR A 653 -15.25 -30.45 -64.75
CA TYR A 653 -16.49 -31.17 -65.05
C TYR A 653 -17.54 -30.32 -65.78
N ASP A 654 -17.46 -28.99 -65.71
CA ASP A 654 -18.38 -28.11 -66.46
C ASP A 654 -18.03 -28.16 -67.96
N GLN A 655 -16.74 -28.13 -68.30
CA GLN A 655 -16.28 -28.31 -69.68
C GLN A 655 -16.58 -29.71 -70.23
N LEU A 656 -16.46 -30.77 -69.39
CA LEU A 656 -16.83 -32.13 -69.82
C LEU A 656 -18.33 -32.26 -70.14
N ALA A 657 -19.19 -31.55 -69.41
CA ALA A 657 -20.62 -31.53 -69.70
C ALA A 657 -20.90 -30.91 -71.08
N VAL A 658 -20.20 -29.82 -71.43
CA VAL A 658 -20.28 -29.19 -72.77
C VAL A 658 -19.75 -30.13 -73.86
N LEU A 659 -18.63 -30.82 -73.63
CA LEU A 659 -18.09 -31.81 -74.58
C LEU A 659 -19.08 -32.95 -74.83
N ARG A 660 -19.77 -33.40 -73.78
CA ARG A 660 -20.80 -34.43 -73.92
C ARG A 660 -21.94 -33.97 -74.81
N GLU A 661 -22.44 -32.75 -74.61
CA GLU A 661 -23.45 -32.17 -75.48
C GLU A 661 -22.95 -32.06 -76.93
N ALA A 662 -21.74 -31.56 -77.14
CA ALA A 662 -21.13 -31.45 -78.47
C ALA A 662 -20.99 -32.83 -79.15
N LEU A 663 -20.58 -33.86 -78.41
CA LEU A 663 -20.47 -35.23 -78.90
C LEU A 663 -21.85 -35.82 -79.25
N GLU A 664 -22.88 -35.54 -78.45
CA GLU A 664 -24.26 -35.95 -78.72
C GLU A 664 -24.79 -35.25 -79.99
N ARG A 665 -24.54 -33.95 -80.15
CA ARG A 665 -24.88 -33.20 -81.38
C ARG A 665 -24.15 -33.75 -82.61
N ARG A 666 -22.85 -34.07 -82.50
CA ARG A 666 -22.04 -34.70 -83.58
C ARG A 666 -22.58 -36.08 -83.98
N ARG A 667 -23.09 -36.86 -83.01
CA ARG A 667 -23.74 -38.16 -83.28
C ARG A 667 -25.13 -37.99 -83.92
N GLY A 668 -25.86 -36.94 -83.56
CA GLY A 668 -27.19 -36.62 -84.10
C GLY A 668 -27.17 -36.12 -85.55
N THR A 669 -26.14 -35.37 -85.95
CA THR A 669 -25.95 -34.93 -87.35
C THR A 669 -25.58 -36.09 -88.29
N GLY A 670 -24.89 -37.12 -87.80
CA GLY A 670 -24.61 -38.35 -88.56
C GLY A 670 -25.83 -39.27 -88.81
N MET A 671 -26.98 -39.00 -88.19
CA MET A 671 -28.25 -39.72 -88.43
C MET A 671 -29.20 -39.01 -89.41
N ARG A 672 -28.80 -37.85 -89.97
CA ARG A 672 -29.57 -37.07 -90.95
C ARG A 672 -28.84 -36.77 -92.27
N SER A 673 -27.80 -37.53 -92.61
CA SER A 673 -27.19 -37.52 -93.95
C SER A 673 -26.95 -38.92 -94.45
#